data_AF-A0A6G0IZ96-F1
#
_entry.id   AF-A0A6G0IZ96-F1
#
_cell.length_a   1.000
_cell.length_b   1.000
_cell.length_c   1.000
_cell.angle_alpha   90.00
_cell.angle_beta   90.00
_cell.angle_gamma   90.00
#
_symmetry.space_group_name_H-M   'P 1'
#
loop_
_entity.id
_entity.type
_entity.pdbx_description
1 polymer ?
#
loop_
_entity_poly.entity_id
_entity_poly.type
_entity_poly.pdbx_seq_one_letter_code
_entity_poly.pdbx_strand_id
1 'polypeptide(L)'
;MLLVQSCDYFRALYRSGMKECWQKEIHIKSLRARGFLIALTVLRGEMPILDGDDIVEAIECAAFLQVAPLTKHLINVIDSENCLLMYHTAATFGLMDLYHSAALFIRNMYADLEAEVKKTFPSELISYVESLTPSVFVAVGAHVTCGVDDTVHAASRTVCYLDESGNNWKVLTDLPLQASTSMAGVTVLDNKLYIVGGVHGLHKQVVDSSFCYSVENNSWSTISSPAQLRYNFSLVGDGHLYAIGGEYQRTVMSSVETYDITSGRWEFAAHLPRPVAGVACTKTMSRIFVCLWKPMETTEIYEYVPKKDEWQLISTLIRHQSYGHCMVGHRDNLYVMRNGPSDDFLRCLMDCYNLSSGQWSSLPGHFANSKGSLFTAVVRGDSVLTLNRSMTLEYAIDEIQSHNLSAKLLTGTNRMDRKQYCVKLSVQPSRGLMDEKFIVQVHNVPPGFQLTIHAFHKCDDGHSWEAFGHYTASAAGAVNVSEDPSLGGTYSGVEQMGLLWSLRPVPGSKPGLRMRKMNVQTPMEVSISVYQGHQTEGLVDQVPLTSVVVERWYIAPGVRRVPITEGGLTATLFLPSGPGPFPGVLDLWGGGGKLVEYRSALLASHGFASMALDYLTPKITIETRKIVDNQYFETAYRVLEQHPQVLGSRIAMLGLSLGTSVTLKLSVYSQVMKLRCAVCISGSHVQPPGGSLEQVLTCFRENAGKTRINEEGHVIWRDLLLPIPTDPTLKVDVGQLQCPLLLVVGEDDQNWPAPESAMDMKEMMEKAGNSHLLTVLSYPNAGHLIEPPYTPHARFSKFMTVDTRQKVMVLWGGETAAHSRAQEDAWRKTLIFLRENLYGGTNPGATSVSHL
;
A
#
# COMPACT_ATOMS: atom_id res chain seq x y z
N MET A 1 -6.64 30.90 -28.25
CA MET A 1 -7.23 31.64 -27.10
C MET A 1 -6.45 31.43 -25.81
N LEU A 2 -6.11 30.19 -25.41
CA LEU A 2 -5.40 29.89 -24.15
C LEU A 2 -4.17 30.78 -23.90
N LEU A 3 -3.25 30.87 -24.87
CA LEU A 3 -2.04 31.69 -24.75
C LEU A 3 -2.33 33.20 -24.61
N VAL A 4 -3.34 33.72 -25.32
CA VAL A 4 -3.70 35.16 -25.25
C VAL A 4 -4.30 35.53 -23.90
N GLN A 5 -4.98 34.60 -23.25
CA GLN A 5 -5.57 34.81 -21.92
C GLN A 5 -4.51 34.78 -20.83
N SER A 6 -3.54 33.88 -20.93
CA SER A 6 -2.65 33.54 -19.80
C SER A 6 -1.19 33.97 -19.97
N CYS A 7 -0.82 34.58 -21.09
CA CYS A 7 0.54 35.02 -21.39
C CYS A 7 0.54 36.44 -21.95
N ASP A 8 1.26 37.33 -21.28
CA ASP A 8 1.27 38.76 -21.60
C ASP A 8 1.96 39.03 -22.93
N TYR A 9 2.99 38.25 -23.29
CA TYR A 9 3.64 38.31 -24.60
C TYR A 9 2.66 38.08 -25.74
N PHE A 10 1.87 37.00 -25.71
CA PHE A 10 0.88 36.73 -26.77
C PHE A 10 -0.29 37.70 -26.71
N ARG A 11 -0.68 38.16 -25.52
CA ARG A 11 -1.70 39.21 -25.40
C ARG A 11 -1.26 40.49 -26.11
N ALA A 12 -0.01 40.91 -25.91
CA ALA A 12 0.57 42.06 -26.59
C ALA A 12 0.72 41.81 -28.09
N LEU A 13 1.26 40.64 -28.50
CA LEU A 13 1.43 40.26 -29.91
C LEU A 13 0.11 40.42 -30.67
N TYR A 14 -0.94 39.74 -30.23
CA TYR A 14 -2.23 39.70 -30.93
C TYR A 14 -3.09 40.97 -30.78
N ARG A 15 -2.84 41.82 -29.79
CA ARG A 15 -3.58 43.09 -29.60
C ARG A 15 -2.89 44.33 -30.19
N SER A 16 -1.59 44.24 -30.51
CA SER A 16 -0.81 45.37 -31.02
C SER A 16 -0.84 45.53 -32.54
N GLY A 17 -1.45 44.58 -33.27
CA GLY A 17 -1.53 44.64 -34.74
C GLY A 17 -0.23 44.26 -35.46
N MET A 18 0.69 43.55 -34.79
CA MET A 18 1.93 43.06 -35.37
C MET A 18 1.69 42.14 -36.58
N LYS A 19 2.67 42.07 -37.49
CA LYS A 19 2.59 41.28 -38.74
C LYS A 19 2.28 39.80 -38.47
N GLU A 20 2.84 39.29 -37.39
CA GLU A 20 2.72 37.93 -36.87
C GLU A 20 1.26 37.54 -36.56
N CYS A 21 0.39 38.52 -36.24
CA CYS A 21 -1.04 38.28 -35.98
C CYS A 21 -1.79 37.71 -37.18
N TRP A 22 -1.29 37.96 -38.39
CA TRP A 22 -1.92 37.60 -39.65
C TRP A 22 -1.26 36.36 -40.30
N GLN A 23 -0.27 35.78 -39.63
CA GLN A 23 0.45 34.60 -40.12
C GLN A 23 -0.23 33.32 -39.63
N LYS A 24 -0.19 32.27 -40.47
CA LYS A 24 -0.67 30.93 -40.09
C LYS A 24 0.28 30.22 -39.11
N GLU A 25 1.55 30.60 -39.12
CA GLU A 25 2.61 30.03 -38.30
C GLU A 25 3.51 31.15 -37.79
N ILE A 26 3.85 31.11 -36.49
CA ILE A 26 4.71 32.10 -35.83
C ILE A 26 5.93 31.35 -35.28
N HIS A 27 7.11 31.78 -35.68
CA HIS A 27 8.37 31.19 -35.24
C HIS A 27 8.95 32.01 -34.08
N ILE A 28 8.85 31.47 -32.87
CA ILE A 28 9.40 32.11 -31.67
C ILE A 28 10.89 31.77 -31.61
N LYS A 29 11.73 32.79 -31.75
CA LYS A 29 13.18 32.66 -31.62
C LYS A 29 13.56 32.83 -30.15
N SER A 30 14.63 32.16 -29.73
CA SER A 30 15.19 32.25 -28.37
C SER A 30 14.46 31.47 -27.27
N LEU A 31 13.58 30.53 -27.63
CA LEU A 31 13.01 29.57 -26.68
C LEU A 31 13.21 28.14 -27.16
N ARG A 32 13.43 27.25 -26.20
CA ARG A 32 13.47 25.82 -26.45
C ARG A 32 12.07 25.23 -26.42
N ALA A 33 11.86 24.18 -27.23
CA ALA A 33 10.55 23.57 -27.39
C ALA A 33 10.04 22.91 -26.11
N ARG A 34 10.93 22.33 -25.29
CA ARG A 34 10.57 21.61 -24.06
C ARG A 34 10.06 22.59 -22.99
N GLY A 35 10.73 23.71 -22.74
CA GLY A 35 10.20 24.81 -21.91
C GLY A 35 8.80 25.30 -22.31
N PHE A 36 8.56 25.46 -23.63
CA PHE A 36 7.24 25.87 -24.14
C PHE A 36 6.16 24.80 -23.96
N LEU A 37 6.51 23.52 -24.12
CA LEU A 37 5.60 22.41 -23.85
C LEU A 37 5.18 22.37 -22.38
N ILE A 38 6.13 22.55 -21.45
CA ILE A 38 5.85 22.64 -20.01
C ILE A 38 4.87 23.79 -19.73
N ALA A 39 5.10 24.96 -20.32
CA ALA A 39 4.18 26.10 -20.19
C ALA A 39 2.76 25.75 -20.66
N LEU A 40 2.62 25.08 -21.82
CA LEU A 40 1.30 24.66 -22.31
C LEU A 40 0.61 23.66 -21.38
N THR A 41 1.36 22.70 -20.83
CA THR A 41 0.87 21.71 -19.86
C THR A 41 0.34 22.42 -18.61
N VAL A 42 1.11 23.33 -18.01
CA VAL A 42 0.68 24.11 -16.84
C VAL A 42 -0.55 24.96 -17.15
N LEU A 43 -0.61 25.58 -18.34
CA LEU A 43 -1.76 26.37 -18.77
C LEU A 43 -3.05 25.55 -18.94
N ARG A 44 -2.95 24.24 -19.21
CA ARG A 44 -4.09 23.32 -19.23
C ARG A 44 -4.55 22.90 -17.84
N GLY A 45 -3.83 23.30 -16.79
CA GLY A 45 -4.13 22.94 -15.41
C GLY A 45 -3.45 21.65 -14.95
N GLU A 46 -2.53 21.11 -15.75
CA GLU A 46 -1.69 19.96 -15.37
C GLU A 46 -0.48 20.44 -14.55
N MET A 47 0.03 19.61 -13.64
CA MET A 47 1.15 19.96 -12.74
C MET A 47 2.31 18.99 -12.97
N PRO A 48 3.16 19.22 -13.99
CA PRO A 48 4.25 18.32 -14.33
C PRO A 48 5.36 18.35 -13.27
N ILE A 49 5.93 17.18 -12.98
CA ILE A 49 7.19 17.04 -12.24
C ILE A 49 8.32 17.50 -13.17
N LEU A 50 9.22 18.33 -12.66
CA LEU A 50 10.28 18.95 -13.45
C LEU A 50 11.65 18.44 -12.97
N ASP A 51 12.44 17.91 -13.89
CA ASP A 51 13.87 17.66 -13.63
C ASP A 51 14.70 18.96 -13.71
N GLY A 52 16.00 18.89 -13.44
CA GLY A 52 16.88 20.07 -13.47
C GLY A 52 16.90 20.78 -14.83
N ASP A 53 16.83 20.05 -15.94
CA ASP A 53 16.82 20.63 -17.29
C ASP A 53 15.46 21.28 -17.58
N ASP A 54 14.36 20.61 -17.19
CA ASP A 54 13.00 21.13 -17.27
C ASP A 54 12.86 22.45 -16.52
N ILE A 55 13.41 22.56 -15.31
CA ILE A 55 13.36 23.76 -14.48
C ILE A 55 14.01 24.94 -15.21
N VAL A 56 15.22 24.74 -15.76
CA VAL A 56 15.95 25.82 -16.45
C VAL A 56 15.16 26.32 -17.65
N GLU A 57 14.67 25.41 -18.49
CA GLU A 57 13.89 25.78 -19.68
C GLU A 57 12.53 26.38 -19.34
N ALA A 58 11.89 25.91 -18.25
CA ALA A 58 10.64 26.47 -17.77
C ALA A 58 10.83 27.90 -17.22
N ILE A 59 11.92 28.18 -16.50
CA ILE A 59 12.25 29.53 -16.01
C ILE A 59 12.51 30.47 -17.19
N GLU A 60 13.35 30.06 -18.15
CA GLU A 60 13.61 30.82 -19.38
C GLU A 60 12.30 31.14 -20.12
N CYS A 61 11.44 30.13 -20.29
CA CYS A 61 10.14 30.28 -20.93
C CYS A 61 9.20 31.21 -20.15
N ALA A 62 9.11 31.05 -18.83
CA ALA A 62 8.27 31.86 -17.96
C ALA A 62 8.67 33.33 -17.99
N ALA A 63 9.98 33.61 -17.94
CA ALA A 63 10.53 34.96 -18.01
C ALA A 63 10.32 35.60 -19.39
N PHE A 64 10.67 34.88 -20.46
CA PHE A 64 10.57 35.41 -21.82
C PHE A 64 9.13 35.69 -22.24
N LEU A 65 8.21 34.76 -21.96
CA LEU A 65 6.80 34.87 -22.35
C LEU A 65 5.94 35.55 -21.29
N GLN A 66 6.45 35.79 -20.08
CA GLN A 66 5.69 36.35 -18.95
C GLN A 66 4.46 35.49 -18.62
N VAL A 67 4.70 34.21 -18.35
CA VAL A 67 3.64 33.21 -18.06
C VAL A 67 3.45 33.09 -16.55
N ALA A 68 2.64 33.96 -15.96
CA ALA A 68 2.39 33.98 -14.51
C ALA A 68 1.95 32.62 -13.92
N PRO A 69 1.09 31.81 -14.57
CA PRO A 69 0.75 30.48 -14.08
C PRO A 69 1.95 29.53 -13.98
N LEU A 70 2.91 29.64 -14.91
CA LEU A 70 4.14 28.84 -14.88
C LEU A 70 5.08 29.31 -13.78
N THR A 71 5.22 30.62 -13.57
CA THR A 71 5.96 31.17 -12.43
C THR A 71 5.38 30.66 -11.11
N LYS A 72 4.05 30.66 -10.97
CA LYS A 72 3.36 30.13 -9.79
C LYS A 72 3.60 28.62 -9.60
N HIS A 73 3.59 27.84 -10.68
CA HIS A 73 3.94 26.41 -10.65
C HIS A 73 5.37 26.20 -10.15
N LEU A 74 6.34 26.94 -10.70
CA LEU A 74 7.75 26.89 -10.29
C LEU A 74 7.93 27.23 -8.80
N ILE A 75 7.22 28.24 -8.29
CA ILE A 75 7.24 28.60 -6.87
C ILE A 75 6.67 27.47 -6.00
N ASN A 76 5.59 26.81 -6.45
CA ASN A 76 4.95 25.72 -5.70
C ASN A 76 5.79 24.44 -5.61
N VAL A 77 6.80 24.29 -6.47
CA VAL A 77 7.67 23.10 -6.52
C VAL A 77 9.09 23.38 -6.02
N ILE A 78 9.35 24.51 -5.36
CA ILE A 78 10.63 24.78 -4.71
C ILE A 78 10.86 23.78 -3.57
N ASP A 79 12.04 23.18 -3.53
CA ASP A 79 12.51 22.26 -2.49
C ASP A 79 14.00 22.45 -2.17
N SER A 80 14.51 21.74 -1.16
CA SER A 80 15.94 21.75 -0.80
C SER A 80 16.87 21.28 -1.92
N GLU A 81 16.43 20.42 -2.84
CA GLU A 81 17.27 19.91 -3.93
C GLU A 81 17.39 20.90 -5.11
N ASN A 82 16.34 21.68 -5.36
CA ASN A 82 16.22 22.54 -6.53
C ASN A 82 16.31 24.04 -6.21
N CYS A 83 16.18 24.44 -4.95
CA CYS A 83 16.12 25.86 -4.56
C CYS A 83 17.34 26.66 -5.03
N LEU A 84 18.54 26.07 -4.99
CA LEU A 84 19.76 26.73 -5.43
C LEU A 84 19.77 26.97 -6.95
N LEU A 85 19.37 25.95 -7.72
CA LEU A 85 19.23 26.03 -9.17
C LEU A 85 18.19 27.08 -9.56
N MET A 86 17.00 27.03 -8.94
CA MET A 86 15.93 27.98 -9.20
C MET A 86 16.32 29.41 -8.86
N TYR A 87 16.97 29.63 -7.71
CA TYR A 87 17.41 30.96 -7.29
C TYR A 87 18.38 31.59 -8.29
N HIS A 88 19.44 30.87 -8.67
CA HIS A 88 20.43 31.36 -9.63
C HIS A 88 19.84 31.58 -11.03
N THR A 89 19.03 30.63 -11.49
CA THR A 89 18.43 30.69 -12.83
C THR A 89 17.39 31.81 -12.93
N ALA A 90 16.56 31.98 -11.90
CA ALA A 90 15.60 33.09 -11.84
C ALA A 90 16.30 34.45 -11.81
N ALA A 91 17.43 34.58 -11.09
CA ALA A 91 18.25 35.79 -11.12
C ALA A 91 18.79 36.08 -12.54
N THR A 92 19.25 35.03 -13.23
CA THR A 92 19.83 35.13 -14.58
C THR A 92 18.81 35.60 -15.62
N PHE A 93 17.59 35.05 -15.58
CA PHE A 93 16.53 35.36 -16.54
C PHE A 93 15.59 36.50 -16.09
N GLY A 94 15.76 37.04 -14.88
CA GLY A 94 14.98 38.16 -14.37
C GLY A 94 13.56 37.79 -13.91
N LEU A 95 13.33 36.55 -13.47
CA LEU A 95 12.03 36.10 -12.97
C LEU A 95 11.87 36.41 -11.47
N MET A 96 11.59 37.68 -11.15
CA MET A 96 11.73 38.24 -9.80
C MET A 96 10.88 37.56 -8.72
N ASP A 97 9.65 37.13 -9.04
CA ASP A 97 8.77 36.45 -8.06
C ASP A 97 9.36 35.10 -7.62
N LEU A 98 9.89 34.33 -8.57
CA LEU A 98 10.56 33.06 -8.29
C LEU A 98 11.90 33.30 -7.58
N TYR A 99 12.67 34.30 -8.03
CA TYR A 99 13.92 34.70 -7.41
C TYR A 99 13.74 35.01 -5.92
N HIS A 100 12.77 35.86 -5.58
CA HIS A 100 12.47 36.21 -4.20
C HIS A 100 11.96 35.01 -3.39
N SER A 101 11.06 34.21 -3.96
CA SER A 101 10.50 33.03 -3.29
C SER A 101 11.56 31.97 -2.99
N ALA A 102 12.47 31.70 -3.94
CA ALA A 102 13.60 30.81 -3.74
C ALA A 102 14.60 31.35 -2.70
N ALA A 103 14.86 32.66 -2.70
CA ALA A 103 15.70 33.30 -1.69
C ALA A 103 15.12 33.17 -0.27
N LEU A 104 13.81 33.36 -0.11
CA LEU A 104 13.10 33.15 1.16
C LEU A 104 13.16 31.69 1.61
N PHE A 105 13.01 30.74 0.69
CA PHE A 105 13.16 29.32 0.99
C PHE A 105 14.56 29.00 1.50
N ILE A 106 15.60 29.43 0.78
CA ILE A 106 17.00 29.26 1.17
C ILE A 106 17.25 29.92 2.54
N ARG A 107 16.67 31.11 2.78
CA ARG A 107 16.81 31.82 4.06
C ARG A 107 16.18 31.05 5.21
N ASN A 108 15.02 30.42 5.00
CA ASN A 108 14.37 29.59 6.01
C ASN A 108 15.15 28.32 6.33
N MET A 109 15.90 27.78 5.36
CA MET A 109 16.72 26.57 5.49
C MET A 109 18.22 26.89 5.60
N TYR A 110 18.57 28.14 5.95
CA TYR A 110 19.94 28.63 5.83
C TYR A 110 20.92 27.84 6.70
N ALA A 111 20.50 27.40 7.88
CA ALA A 111 21.35 26.59 8.76
C ALA A 111 21.83 25.29 8.11
N ASP A 112 21.00 24.69 7.25
CA ASP A 112 21.31 23.43 6.56
C ASP A 112 22.04 23.69 5.22
N LEU A 113 21.73 24.80 4.54
CA LEU A 113 22.24 25.13 3.20
C LEU A 113 23.46 26.07 3.18
N GLU A 114 23.87 26.66 4.31
CA GLU A 114 24.87 27.74 4.38
C GLU A 114 26.18 27.40 3.62
N ALA A 115 26.69 26.18 3.82
CA ALA A 115 27.94 25.75 3.20
C ALA A 115 27.83 25.69 1.67
N GLU A 116 26.70 25.21 1.15
CA GLU A 116 26.45 25.10 -0.29
C GLU A 116 26.15 26.46 -0.92
N VAL A 117 25.39 27.31 -0.22
CA VAL A 117 25.10 28.69 -0.64
C VAL A 117 26.41 29.48 -0.81
N LYS A 118 27.30 29.43 0.19
CA LYS A 118 28.59 30.13 0.16
C LYS A 118 29.55 29.58 -0.90
N LYS A 119 29.42 28.31 -1.27
CA LYS A 119 30.21 27.67 -2.33
C LYS A 119 29.68 28.00 -3.73
N THR A 120 28.37 28.10 -3.87
CA THR A 120 27.70 28.12 -5.19
C THR A 120 27.50 29.54 -5.73
N PHE A 121 27.27 30.53 -4.87
CA PHE A 121 26.84 31.86 -5.31
C PHE A 121 27.89 32.97 -5.13
N PRO A 122 27.85 34.02 -5.99
CA PRO A 122 28.62 35.24 -5.78
C PRO A 122 28.11 36.02 -4.56
N SER A 123 28.97 36.89 -4.01
CA SER A 123 28.72 37.67 -2.79
C SER A 123 27.44 38.50 -2.82
N GLU A 124 27.05 39.00 -4.00
CA GLU A 124 25.82 39.79 -4.20
C GLU A 124 24.56 38.96 -3.92
N LEU A 125 24.49 37.74 -4.45
CA LEU A 125 23.37 36.83 -4.25
C LEU A 125 23.32 36.29 -2.81
N ILE A 126 24.48 36.06 -2.19
CA ILE A 126 24.56 35.67 -0.77
C ILE A 126 24.04 36.80 0.11
N SER A 127 24.52 38.03 -0.14
CA SER A 127 24.10 39.22 0.62
C SER A 127 22.60 39.47 0.55
N TYR A 128 21.97 39.18 -0.60
CA TYR A 128 20.52 39.29 -0.71
C TYR A 128 19.80 38.29 0.20
N VAL A 129 20.17 37.01 0.14
CA VAL A 129 19.59 35.97 1.03
C VAL A 129 19.80 36.32 2.50
N GLU A 130 21.00 36.75 2.89
CA GLU A 130 21.32 37.12 4.26
C GLU A 130 20.59 38.38 4.74
N SER A 131 20.22 39.28 3.83
CA SER A 131 19.42 40.47 4.15
C SER A 131 17.95 40.16 4.47
N LEU A 132 17.45 39.01 4.03
CA LEU A 132 16.06 38.60 4.29
C LEU A 132 15.89 38.16 5.75
N THR A 133 14.73 38.45 6.31
CA THR A 133 14.34 37.97 7.64
C THR A 133 13.82 36.53 7.53
N PRO A 134 14.35 35.57 8.31
CA PRO A 134 13.83 34.21 8.31
C PRO A 134 12.40 34.17 8.87
N SER A 135 11.62 33.19 8.41
CA SER A 135 10.28 32.95 8.91
C SER A 135 10.32 32.41 10.33
N VAL A 136 9.42 32.93 11.18
CA VAL A 136 9.36 32.61 12.61
C VAL A 136 8.04 31.92 12.93
N PHE A 137 8.10 30.89 13.76
CA PHE A 137 6.89 30.22 14.25
C PHE A 137 6.20 31.06 15.31
N VAL A 138 4.88 31.17 15.17
CA VAL A 138 4.03 31.89 16.10
C VAL A 138 3.02 30.93 16.71
N ALA A 139 2.91 30.96 18.03
CA ALA A 139 1.89 30.24 18.80
C ALA A 139 0.92 31.25 19.40
N VAL A 140 -0.37 30.96 19.25
CA VAL A 140 -1.43 31.76 19.85
C VAL A 140 -1.94 31.01 21.08
N GLY A 141 -1.84 31.64 22.26
CA GLY A 141 -2.27 31.03 23.52
C GLY A 141 -3.76 30.66 23.53
N ALA A 142 -4.08 29.46 24.03
CA ALA A 142 -5.47 29.02 24.21
C ALA A 142 -6.02 29.60 25.52
N HIS A 143 -6.98 30.53 25.43
CA HIS A 143 -7.66 31.06 26.60
C HIS A 143 -8.57 29.97 27.21
N VAL A 144 -8.48 29.76 28.53
CA VAL A 144 -9.51 29.05 29.31
C VAL A 144 -10.34 30.13 29.99
N THR A 145 -11.65 30.15 29.74
CA THR A 145 -12.55 31.07 30.44
C THR A 145 -12.68 30.63 31.90
N CYS A 146 -11.89 31.21 32.80
CA CYS A 146 -12.16 31.16 34.23
C CYS A 146 -13.37 32.05 34.56
N GLY A 147 -14.10 31.68 35.61
CA GLY A 147 -15.22 32.47 36.14
C GLY A 147 -14.79 33.88 36.54
N VAL A 148 -15.79 34.75 36.71
CA VAL A 148 -15.69 36.22 36.80
C VAL A 148 -14.77 36.74 37.94
N ASP A 149 -14.28 35.90 38.86
CA ASP A 149 -13.60 36.34 40.08
C ASP A 149 -12.11 35.94 40.25
N ASP A 150 -11.48 35.22 39.32
CA ASP A 150 -10.06 34.82 39.50
C ASP A 150 -9.09 35.52 38.54
N THR A 151 -8.36 36.52 39.07
CA THR A 151 -7.25 37.23 38.41
C THR A 151 -6.00 36.37 38.34
N VAL A 152 -5.98 35.35 37.49
CA VAL A 152 -4.82 34.46 37.32
C VAL A 152 -4.41 34.32 35.84
N HIS A 153 -3.27 34.96 35.55
CA HIS A 153 -2.29 34.76 34.46
C HIS A 153 -2.47 35.49 33.10
N ALA A 154 -1.77 36.63 33.00
CA ALA A 154 -1.40 37.33 31.77
C ALA A 154 -0.68 36.45 30.71
N ALA A 155 -0.02 35.34 31.12
CA ALA A 155 0.65 34.42 30.21
C ALA A 155 -0.30 33.62 29.28
N SER A 156 -1.61 33.64 29.51
CA SER A 156 -2.59 32.90 28.71
C SER A 156 -3.20 33.72 27.56
N ARG A 157 -2.90 35.02 27.47
CA ARG A 157 -3.47 35.97 26.49
C ARG A 157 -2.43 36.57 25.57
N THR A 158 -1.35 35.84 25.30
CA THR A 158 -0.27 36.32 24.45
C THR A 158 -0.20 35.54 23.15
N VAL A 159 0.32 36.22 22.14
CA VAL A 159 0.91 35.59 20.96
C VAL A 159 2.41 35.49 21.24
N CYS A 160 2.98 34.30 21.05
CA CYS A 160 4.40 34.04 21.29
C CYS A 160 5.08 33.63 19.99
N TYR A 161 6.37 33.95 19.84
CA TYR A 161 7.20 33.49 18.75
C TYR A 161 8.33 32.59 19.26
N LEU A 162 8.77 31.63 18.44
CA LEU A 162 9.89 30.75 18.79
C LEU A 162 11.23 31.44 18.47
N ASP A 163 12.03 31.69 19.49
CA ASP A 163 13.44 32.06 19.31
C ASP A 163 14.27 30.78 19.22
N GLU A 164 14.68 30.43 18.00
CA GLU A 164 15.44 29.21 17.73
C GLU A 164 16.89 29.29 18.20
N SER A 165 17.44 30.50 18.39
CA SER A 165 18.79 30.69 18.90
C SER A 165 18.88 30.42 20.41
N GLY A 166 17.85 30.86 21.15
CA GLY A 166 17.70 30.62 22.59
C GLY A 166 16.90 29.37 22.93
N ASN A 167 16.31 28.73 21.91
CA ASN A 167 15.43 27.57 22.01
C ASN A 167 14.30 27.77 23.04
N ASN A 168 13.64 28.93 22.97
CA ASN A 168 12.58 29.31 23.89
C ASN A 168 11.49 30.16 23.21
N TRP A 169 10.28 30.09 23.77
CA TRP A 169 9.16 30.93 23.33
C TRP A 169 9.25 32.32 23.98
N LYS A 170 9.14 33.37 23.16
CA LYS A 170 9.12 34.77 23.59
C LYS A 170 7.78 35.42 23.25
N VAL A 171 7.32 36.35 24.08
CA VAL A 171 6.07 37.07 23.82
C VAL A 171 6.27 38.02 22.63
N LEU A 172 5.38 37.92 21.65
CA LEU A 172 5.30 38.81 20.49
C LEU A 172 4.38 40.00 20.78
N THR A 173 3.15 39.73 21.23
CA THR A 173 2.15 40.76 21.54
C THR A 173 1.05 40.20 22.44
N ASP A 174 0.33 41.08 23.13
CA ASP A 174 -0.88 40.72 23.87
C ASP A 174 -2.10 40.66 22.94
N LEU A 175 -2.99 39.70 23.16
CA LEU A 175 -4.25 39.59 22.43
C LEU A 175 -5.21 40.72 22.82
N PRO A 176 -5.99 41.28 21.88
CA PRO A 176 -7.05 42.21 22.18
C PRO A 176 -8.01 41.65 23.25
N LEU A 177 -8.53 42.51 24.12
CA LEU A 177 -9.44 42.12 25.21
C LEU A 177 -10.69 41.37 24.69
N GLN A 178 -11.18 41.79 23.52
CA GLN A 178 -12.37 41.24 22.86
C GLN A 178 -12.07 39.99 22.03
N ALA A 179 -10.80 39.67 21.74
CA ALA A 179 -10.45 38.49 20.97
C ALA A 179 -10.63 37.21 21.79
N SER A 180 -11.16 36.16 21.17
CA SER A 180 -11.13 34.80 21.70
C SER A 180 -10.33 33.89 20.78
N THR A 181 -9.55 32.99 21.37
CA THR A 181 -8.78 31.96 20.65
C THR A 181 -9.38 30.57 20.84
N SER A 182 -10.37 30.44 21.73
CA SER A 182 -11.07 29.18 21.97
C SER A 182 -11.94 28.83 20.76
N MET A 183 -11.58 27.75 20.06
CA MET A 183 -12.28 27.27 18.85
C MET A 183 -12.38 28.33 17.73
N ALA A 184 -11.50 29.33 17.74
CA ALA A 184 -11.42 30.35 16.71
C ALA A 184 -10.63 29.85 15.50
N GLY A 185 -10.89 30.44 14.33
CA GLY A 185 -10.03 30.28 13.17
C GLY A 185 -8.82 31.18 13.29
N VAL A 186 -7.61 30.63 13.13
CA VAL A 186 -6.35 31.37 13.17
C VAL A 186 -5.54 31.02 11.93
N THR A 187 -5.05 32.03 11.21
CA THR A 187 -4.22 31.82 10.02
C THR A 187 -3.29 33.00 9.76
N VAL A 188 -2.29 32.80 8.90
CA VAL A 188 -1.40 33.86 8.41
C VAL A 188 -1.65 34.05 6.92
N LEU A 189 -1.78 35.30 6.50
CA LEU A 189 -1.84 35.70 5.09
C LEU A 189 -1.10 37.02 4.93
N ASP A 190 -0.21 37.11 3.95
CA ASP A 190 0.61 38.30 3.64
C ASP A 190 1.31 38.88 4.88
N ASN A 191 1.99 38.03 5.65
CA ASN A 191 2.72 38.37 6.89
C ASN A 191 1.86 39.05 7.98
N LYS A 192 0.54 38.83 7.95
CA LYS A 192 -0.41 39.27 8.98
C LYS A 192 -1.11 38.07 9.60
N LEU A 193 -1.30 38.15 10.91
CA LEU A 193 -2.00 37.12 11.69
C LEU A 193 -3.47 37.49 11.81
N TYR A 194 -4.36 36.57 11.44
CA TYR A 194 -5.81 36.75 11.51
C TYR A 194 -6.43 35.82 12.54
N ILE A 195 -7.36 36.36 13.33
CA ILE A 195 -8.18 35.63 14.31
C ILE A 195 -9.64 35.94 14.02
N VAL A 196 -10.41 34.91 13.67
CA VAL A 196 -11.81 35.04 13.25
C VAL A 196 -12.69 34.09 14.06
N GLY A 197 -13.83 34.58 14.55
CA GLY A 197 -14.82 33.79 15.27
C GLY A 197 -14.33 33.21 16.60
N GLY A 198 -14.82 32.03 16.96
CA GLY A 198 -14.55 31.39 18.25
C GLY A 198 -15.64 31.66 19.28
N VAL A 199 -15.35 31.40 20.56
CA VAL A 199 -16.36 31.51 21.63
C VAL A 199 -15.87 32.18 22.92
N HIS A 200 -16.79 32.85 23.61
CA HIS A 200 -16.64 33.31 24.98
C HIS A 200 -17.38 32.39 25.97
N GLY A 201 -16.73 32.15 27.11
CA GLY A 201 -17.30 31.42 28.25
C GLY A 201 -17.63 29.95 27.99
N LEU A 202 -18.08 29.28 29.04
CA LEU A 202 -18.53 27.88 28.98
C LEU A 202 -19.82 27.69 28.17
N HIS A 203 -20.61 28.76 28.02
CA HIS A 203 -21.87 28.77 27.26
C HIS A 203 -21.68 28.84 25.74
N LYS A 204 -20.42 28.91 25.26
CA LYS A 204 -20.08 28.99 23.83
C LYS A 204 -20.74 30.19 23.12
N GLN A 205 -20.71 31.37 23.74
CA GLN A 205 -21.20 32.58 23.09
C GLN A 205 -20.29 32.94 21.91
N VAL A 206 -20.83 32.99 20.70
CA VAL A 206 -20.00 33.16 19.49
C VAL A 206 -19.46 34.58 19.40
N VAL A 207 -18.17 34.71 19.07
CA VAL A 207 -17.51 36.01 18.87
C VAL A 207 -17.97 36.64 17.56
N ASP A 208 -18.36 37.90 17.61
CA ASP A 208 -18.85 38.69 16.46
C ASP A 208 -17.80 39.62 15.86
N SER A 209 -16.62 39.71 16.48
CA SER A 209 -15.52 40.60 16.10
C SER A 209 -14.33 39.78 15.60
N SER A 210 -13.69 40.25 14.53
CA SER A 210 -12.53 39.60 13.91
C SER A 210 -11.31 40.52 13.95
N PHE A 211 -10.12 39.95 14.11
CA PHE A 211 -8.90 40.70 14.41
C PHE A 211 -7.77 40.36 13.45
N CYS A 212 -6.95 41.36 13.14
CA CYS A 212 -5.76 41.26 12.32
C CYS A 212 -4.59 41.94 13.03
N TYR A 213 -3.47 41.22 13.19
CA TYR A 213 -2.21 41.76 13.70
C TYR A 213 -1.21 41.94 12.57
N SER A 214 -0.66 43.15 12.47
CA SER A 214 0.44 43.49 11.56
C SER A 214 1.75 43.47 12.32
N VAL A 215 2.68 42.63 11.87
CA VAL A 215 4.05 42.56 12.41
C VAL A 215 4.83 43.83 12.09
N GLU A 216 4.65 44.40 10.89
CA GLU A 216 5.32 45.62 10.44
C GLU A 216 5.03 46.82 11.35
N ASN A 217 3.76 46.98 11.72
CA ASN A 217 3.32 48.10 12.54
C ASN A 217 3.18 47.74 14.01
N ASN A 218 3.53 46.50 14.39
CA ASN A 218 3.34 45.90 15.71
C ASN A 218 1.99 46.29 16.37
N SER A 219 0.89 46.13 15.62
CA SER A 219 -0.43 46.60 16.07
C SER A 219 -1.57 45.70 15.60
N TRP A 220 -2.61 45.67 16.43
CA TRP A 220 -3.88 45.01 16.15
C TRP A 220 -4.87 45.97 15.50
N SER A 221 -5.67 45.43 14.59
CA SER A 221 -6.79 46.11 13.94
C SER A 221 -8.00 45.18 13.90
N THR A 222 -9.20 45.75 13.86
CA THR A 222 -10.43 44.99 13.66
C THR A 222 -10.75 44.91 12.18
N ILE A 223 -11.21 43.74 11.74
CA ILE A 223 -11.72 43.50 10.38
C ILE A 223 -13.19 43.10 10.45
N SER A 224 -13.88 43.18 9.32
CA SER A 224 -15.25 42.67 9.21
C SER A 224 -15.30 41.18 9.54
N SER A 225 -16.36 40.76 10.23
CA SER A 225 -16.60 39.35 10.54
C SER A 225 -17.45 38.68 9.44
N PRO A 226 -17.38 37.34 9.32
CA PRO A 226 -18.24 36.59 8.40
C PRO A 226 -19.72 36.88 8.64
N ALA A 227 -20.51 36.84 7.57
CA ALA A 227 -21.97 37.01 7.63
C ALA A 227 -22.61 35.94 8.51
N GLN A 228 -22.06 34.72 8.51
CA GLN A 228 -22.40 33.69 9.47
C GLN A 228 -21.30 33.52 10.52
N LEU A 229 -21.57 34.03 11.71
CA LEU A 229 -20.74 33.84 12.88
C LEU A 229 -20.54 32.34 13.16
N ARG A 230 -19.33 31.96 13.54
CA ARG A 230 -18.94 30.55 13.64
C ARG A 230 -17.81 30.31 14.62
N TYR A 231 -17.78 29.10 15.17
CA TYR A 231 -16.65 28.54 15.94
C TYR A 231 -16.40 27.10 15.48
N ASN A 232 -15.28 26.50 15.91
CA ASN A 232 -14.88 25.13 15.54
C ASN A 232 -14.76 24.92 14.02
N PHE A 233 -14.20 25.89 13.31
CA PHE A 233 -14.08 25.89 11.85
C PHE A 233 -12.60 26.00 11.42
N SER A 234 -12.29 25.71 10.16
CA SER A 234 -10.94 25.97 9.62
C SER A 234 -10.86 27.35 8.99
N LEU A 235 -9.79 28.08 9.28
CA LEU A 235 -9.44 29.32 8.61
C LEU A 235 -8.14 29.12 7.81
N VAL A 236 -8.18 29.38 6.50
CA VAL A 236 -7.00 29.21 5.61
C VAL A 236 -6.74 30.49 4.84
N GLY A 237 -5.46 30.89 4.72
CA GLY A 237 -5.00 32.01 3.91
C GLY A 237 -4.41 31.58 2.55
N ASP A 238 -5.04 32.00 1.46
CA ASP A 238 -4.48 31.87 0.09
C ASP A 238 -4.99 32.97 -0.85
N GLY A 239 -4.36 34.14 -0.81
CA GLY A 239 -4.82 35.37 -1.48
C GLY A 239 -6.12 35.95 -0.91
N HIS A 240 -6.95 35.10 -0.30
CA HIS A 240 -8.17 35.40 0.46
C HIS A 240 -8.13 34.59 1.76
N LEU A 241 -8.95 34.98 2.75
CA LEU A 241 -9.22 34.10 3.90
C LEU A 241 -10.42 33.23 3.60
N TYR A 242 -10.33 31.94 3.89
CA TYR A 242 -11.43 30.98 3.72
C TYR A 242 -11.88 30.49 5.08
N ALA A 243 -13.12 30.82 5.46
CA ALA A 243 -13.77 30.33 6.67
C ALA A 243 -14.65 29.11 6.31
N ILE A 244 -14.19 27.91 6.69
CA ILE A 244 -14.72 26.63 6.16
C ILE A 244 -15.47 25.86 7.25
N GLY A 245 -16.78 25.68 7.07
CA GLY A 245 -17.63 24.91 7.99
C GLY A 245 -17.79 25.57 9.35
N GLY A 246 -17.94 24.75 10.40
CA GLY A 246 -18.03 25.19 11.79
C GLY A 246 -19.36 24.94 12.45
N GLU A 247 -19.57 25.61 13.57
CA GLU A 247 -20.79 25.61 14.35
C GLU A 247 -21.26 27.02 14.65
N TYR A 248 -22.56 27.21 14.65
CA TYR A 248 -23.23 28.37 15.23
C TYR A 248 -24.35 27.88 16.13
N GLN A 249 -24.37 28.32 17.40
CA GLN A 249 -25.38 27.91 18.38
C GLN A 249 -25.60 26.38 18.42
N ARG A 250 -24.51 25.60 18.43
CA ARG A 250 -24.52 24.11 18.41
C ARG A 250 -25.11 23.47 17.15
N THR A 251 -25.37 24.25 16.11
CA THR A 251 -25.77 23.76 14.79
C THR A 251 -24.55 23.74 13.88
N VAL A 252 -24.24 22.56 13.33
CA VAL A 252 -23.11 22.36 12.42
C VAL A 252 -23.45 22.92 11.04
N MET A 253 -22.47 23.56 10.39
CA MET A 253 -22.66 24.31 9.15
C MET A 253 -21.83 23.71 8.00
N SER A 254 -22.35 23.82 6.78
CA SER A 254 -21.62 23.50 5.54
C SER A 254 -21.12 24.76 4.83
N SER A 255 -21.49 25.96 5.29
CA SER A 255 -21.16 27.21 4.62
C SER A 255 -19.66 27.47 4.58
N VAL A 256 -19.21 28.01 3.45
CA VAL A 256 -17.86 28.53 3.27
C VAL A 256 -17.97 30.01 2.93
N GLU A 257 -17.19 30.84 3.60
CA GLU A 257 -17.11 32.27 3.30
C GLU A 257 -15.66 32.67 2.97
N THR A 258 -15.49 33.59 2.04
CA THR A 258 -14.21 34.12 1.58
C THR A 258 -14.07 35.60 1.90
N TYR A 259 -12.98 35.99 2.53
CA TYR A 259 -12.64 37.38 2.79
C TYR A 259 -11.62 37.88 1.78
N ASP A 260 -12.00 38.89 1.01
CA ASP A 260 -11.07 39.64 0.17
C ASP A 260 -10.46 40.79 0.99
N ILE A 261 -9.14 40.75 1.12
CA ILE A 261 -8.37 41.75 1.87
C ILE A 261 -8.46 43.13 1.21
N THR A 262 -8.61 43.19 -0.11
CA THR A 262 -8.64 44.43 -0.89
C THR A 262 -9.94 45.18 -0.70
N SER A 263 -11.07 44.48 -0.80
CA SER A 263 -12.40 45.06 -0.59
C SER A 263 -12.82 45.13 0.89
N GLY A 264 -12.20 44.31 1.74
CA GLY A 264 -12.51 44.21 3.17
C GLY A 264 -13.85 43.54 3.45
N ARG A 265 -14.30 42.62 2.58
CA ARG A 265 -15.65 42.03 2.63
C ARG A 265 -15.59 40.50 2.60
N TRP A 266 -16.57 39.91 3.28
CA TRP A 266 -16.85 38.47 3.21
C TRP A 266 -17.93 38.20 2.14
N GLU A 267 -17.72 37.15 1.37
CA GLU A 267 -18.66 36.62 0.38
C GLU A 267 -18.84 35.12 0.58
N PHE A 268 -19.96 34.56 0.13
CA PHE A 268 -20.17 33.12 0.18
C PHE A 268 -19.46 32.44 -0.99
N ALA A 269 -18.84 31.29 -0.69
CA ALA A 269 -18.31 30.35 -1.67
C ALA A 269 -19.09 29.02 -1.59
N ALA A 270 -18.73 28.07 -2.43
CA ALA A 270 -19.33 26.74 -2.48
C ALA A 270 -19.41 26.10 -1.09
N HIS A 271 -20.61 25.69 -0.73
CA HIS A 271 -20.84 24.95 0.49
C HIS A 271 -20.14 23.59 0.44
N LEU A 272 -19.65 23.13 1.60
CA LEU A 272 -19.16 21.77 1.75
C LEU A 272 -20.26 20.75 1.41
N PRO A 273 -19.90 19.57 0.90
CA PRO A 273 -20.86 18.50 0.58
C PRO A 273 -21.75 18.07 1.75
N ARG A 274 -21.30 18.33 2.99
CA ARG A 274 -22.04 18.09 4.23
C ARG A 274 -21.62 19.05 5.34
N PRO A 275 -22.51 19.33 6.31
CA PRO A 275 -22.15 20.11 7.49
C PRO A 275 -21.08 19.41 8.32
N VAL A 276 -20.04 20.14 8.72
CA VAL A 276 -18.93 19.60 9.52
C VAL A 276 -18.36 20.67 10.47
N ALA A 277 -17.99 20.22 11.67
CA ALA A 277 -17.28 21.01 12.67
C ALA A 277 -15.92 20.35 12.94
N GLY A 278 -14.91 21.15 13.30
CA GLY A 278 -13.54 20.69 13.48
C GLY A 278 -12.95 20.13 12.18
N VAL A 279 -13.21 20.81 11.06
CA VAL A 279 -12.74 20.37 9.73
C VAL A 279 -11.21 20.27 9.74
N ALA A 280 -10.68 19.12 9.33
CA ALA A 280 -9.24 19.02 9.06
C ALA A 280 -8.99 19.63 7.69
N CYS A 281 -8.19 20.68 7.62
CA CYS A 281 -7.96 21.45 6.41
C CYS A 281 -6.48 21.76 6.27
N THR A 282 -5.99 21.78 5.04
CA THR A 282 -4.61 22.16 4.73
C THR A 282 -4.52 22.85 3.39
N LYS A 283 -3.41 23.55 3.18
CA LYS A 283 -3.04 24.17 1.92
C LYS A 283 -1.68 23.64 1.51
N THR A 284 -1.57 23.17 0.27
CA THR A 284 -0.30 22.87 -0.37
C THR A 284 -0.38 23.14 -1.86
N MET A 285 0.74 23.50 -2.50
CA MET A 285 0.80 23.83 -3.93
C MET A 285 -0.26 24.84 -4.39
N SER A 286 -0.58 25.84 -3.55
CA SER A 286 -1.67 26.81 -3.79
C SER A 286 -3.07 26.18 -4.02
N ARG A 287 -3.33 25.04 -3.38
CA ARG A 287 -4.60 24.30 -3.42
C ARG A 287 -5.09 24.08 -1.99
N ILE A 288 -6.40 24.15 -1.80
CA ILE A 288 -7.05 23.99 -0.50
C ILE A 288 -7.71 22.63 -0.46
N PHE A 289 -7.37 21.84 0.57
CA PHE A 289 -7.94 20.52 0.78
C PHE A 289 -8.64 20.45 2.14
N VAL A 290 -9.75 19.72 2.18
CA VAL A 290 -10.47 19.39 3.42
C VAL A 290 -10.64 17.88 3.52
N CYS A 291 -10.60 17.38 4.74
CA CYS A 291 -10.85 15.98 5.02
C CYS A 291 -12.15 15.82 5.82
N LEU A 292 -13.06 15.00 5.31
CA LEU A 292 -14.39 14.77 5.87
C LEU A 292 -14.55 13.31 6.32
N TRP A 293 -15.01 13.11 7.57
CA TRP A 293 -14.89 11.84 8.32
C TRP A 293 -16.20 11.06 8.54
N LYS A 294 -17.04 10.87 7.51
CA LYS A 294 -18.38 10.29 7.74
C LYS A 294 -18.79 9.25 6.68
N PRO A 295 -19.12 7.99 7.06
CA PRO A 295 -19.11 7.41 8.43
C PRO A 295 -17.72 7.43 9.11
N MET A 296 -17.64 7.19 10.42
CA MET A 296 -16.40 7.40 11.23
C MET A 296 -15.18 6.62 10.73
N GLU A 297 -15.38 5.63 9.86
CA GLU A 297 -14.34 4.81 9.25
C GLU A 297 -13.88 5.30 7.87
N THR A 298 -14.49 6.37 7.34
CA THR A 298 -14.23 6.87 5.98
C THR A 298 -13.51 8.21 6.03
N THR A 299 -12.56 8.37 5.13
CA THR A 299 -11.76 9.59 4.96
C THR A 299 -11.87 10.03 3.54
N GLU A 300 -12.63 11.09 3.32
CA GLU A 300 -12.80 11.69 2.01
C GLU A 300 -12.00 13.00 1.96
N ILE A 301 -11.05 13.07 1.05
CA ILE A 301 -10.31 14.32 0.75
C ILE A 301 -11.05 15.03 -0.37
N TYR A 302 -11.47 16.28 -0.10
CA TYR A 302 -12.02 17.18 -1.11
C TYR A 302 -11.05 18.32 -1.37
N GLU A 303 -10.96 18.72 -2.64
CA GLU A 303 -10.27 19.92 -3.09
C GLU A 303 -11.29 21.01 -3.42
N TYR A 304 -11.01 22.25 -3.04
CA TYR A 304 -11.77 23.41 -3.53
C TYR A 304 -11.21 23.87 -4.87
N VAL A 305 -12.07 24.02 -5.88
CA VAL A 305 -11.71 24.46 -7.24
C VAL A 305 -12.23 25.89 -7.47
N PRO A 306 -11.41 26.94 -7.25
CA PRO A 306 -11.90 28.33 -7.22
C PRO A 306 -12.51 28.81 -8.53
N LYS A 307 -11.99 28.34 -9.68
CA LYS A 307 -12.50 28.73 -11.01
C LYS A 307 -13.94 28.29 -11.27
N LYS A 308 -14.37 27.23 -10.59
CA LYS A 308 -15.71 26.65 -10.74
C LYS A 308 -16.59 26.91 -9.53
N ASP A 309 -16.01 27.36 -8.43
CA ASP A 309 -16.66 27.44 -7.13
C ASP A 309 -17.33 26.10 -6.77
N GLU A 310 -16.51 25.03 -6.69
CA GLU A 310 -16.99 23.69 -6.34
C GLU A 310 -15.97 22.91 -5.48
N TRP A 311 -16.48 22.00 -4.66
CA TRP A 311 -15.67 21.02 -3.93
C TRP A 311 -15.64 19.69 -4.70
N GLN A 312 -14.45 19.25 -5.10
CA GLN A 312 -14.25 18.01 -5.84
C GLN A 312 -13.69 16.92 -4.94
N LEU A 313 -14.31 15.74 -4.92
CA LEU A 313 -13.76 14.56 -4.22
C LEU A 313 -12.51 14.07 -4.95
N ILE A 314 -11.39 13.99 -4.23
CA ILE A 314 -10.10 13.55 -4.77
C ILE A 314 -9.83 12.09 -4.45
N SER A 315 -10.10 11.66 -3.22
CA SER A 315 -9.87 10.27 -2.81
C SER A 315 -10.65 9.88 -1.57
N THR A 316 -10.86 8.57 -1.41
CA THR A 316 -11.52 7.96 -0.25
C THR A 316 -10.64 6.85 0.33
N LEU A 317 -10.37 6.92 1.63
CA LEU A 317 -9.70 5.84 2.39
C LEU A 317 -10.64 5.31 3.48
N ILE A 318 -10.72 3.98 3.61
CA ILE A 318 -11.53 3.30 4.63
C ILE A 318 -10.61 2.66 5.67
N ARG A 319 -10.73 3.09 6.93
CA ARG A 319 -10.05 2.54 8.10
C ARG A 319 -11.07 2.34 9.22
N HIS A 320 -11.34 1.10 9.60
CA HIS A 320 -12.31 0.80 10.67
C HIS A 320 -11.90 1.45 12.00
N GLN A 321 -12.88 2.05 12.68
CA GLN A 321 -12.74 2.66 14.02
C GLN A 321 -11.75 3.82 14.15
N SER A 322 -11.40 4.50 13.05
CA SER A 322 -10.42 5.59 13.05
C SER A 322 -11.01 6.85 12.43
N TYR A 323 -11.08 7.93 13.21
CA TYR A 323 -11.43 9.26 12.72
C TYR A 323 -10.23 10.19 12.81
N GLY A 324 -10.19 11.17 11.92
CA GLY A 324 -9.05 12.08 11.84
C GLY A 324 -9.12 13.31 12.69
N HIS A 325 -7.93 13.86 12.90
CA HIS A 325 -7.67 14.99 13.77
C HIS A 325 -7.13 16.19 13.02
N CYS A 326 -6.09 15.98 12.23
CA CYS A 326 -5.34 17.03 11.57
C CYS A 326 -4.97 16.57 10.15
N MET A 327 -4.77 17.53 9.26
CA MET A 327 -4.23 17.31 7.95
C MET A 327 -3.14 18.34 7.67
N VAL A 328 -2.00 17.88 7.17
CA VAL A 328 -0.84 18.72 6.84
C VAL A 328 -0.49 18.45 5.38
N GLY A 329 -0.39 19.49 4.58
CA GLY A 329 0.08 19.42 3.20
C GLY A 329 1.53 19.87 3.11
N HIS A 330 2.37 19.08 2.45
CA HIS A 330 3.72 19.50 2.05
C HIS A 330 3.97 18.94 0.65
N ARG A 331 4.30 19.85 -0.28
CA ARG A 331 4.44 19.54 -1.71
C ARG A 331 3.21 18.78 -2.23
N ASP A 332 3.41 17.68 -2.93
CA ASP A 332 2.33 16.84 -3.45
C ASP A 332 1.76 15.86 -2.42
N ASN A 333 2.18 15.90 -1.16
CA ASN A 333 1.75 14.97 -0.13
C ASN A 333 0.75 15.60 0.84
N LEU A 334 -0.35 14.90 1.08
CA LEU A 334 -1.35 15.21 2.11
C LEU A 334 -1.22 14.19 3.24
N TYR A 335 -0.63 14.61 4.35
CA TYR A 335 -0.48 13.83 5.55
C TYR A 335 -1.71 13.98 6.43
N VAL A 336 -2.32 12.85 6.75
CA VAL A 336 -3.62 12.75 7.40
C VAL A 336 -3.44 12.02 8.73
N MET A 337 -3.56 12.77 9.83
CA MET A 337 -3.38 12.24 11.18
C MET A 337 -4.72 11.78 11.74
N ARG A 338 -4.74 10.57 12.29
CA ARG A 338 -5.92 9.92 12.83
C ARG A 338 -5.69 9.36 14.21
N ASN A 339 -6.77 9.21 14.96
CA ASN A 339 -6.73 8.35 16.14
C ASN A 339 -6.67 6.88 15.74
N GLY A 340 -6.02 6.10 16.61
CA GLY A 340 -6.10 4.66 16.63
C GLY A 340 -7.52 4.17 16.90
N PRO A 341 -7.73 2.85 16.81
CA PRO A 341 -9.02 2.23 17.09
C PRO A 341 -9.51 2.60 18.50
N SER A 342 -10.83 2.51 18.72
CA SER A 342 -11.53 3.06 19.90
C SER A 342 -10.99 2.60 21.27
N ASP A 343 -10.22 1.51 21.29
CA ASP A 343 -9.55 0.90 22.43
C ASP A 343 -8.14 1.48 22.73
N ASP A 344 -7.53 2.22 21.80
CA ASP A 344 -6.23 2.88 21.95
C ASP A 344 -6.23 4.32 21.37
N PHE A 345 -7.04 5.19 21.98
CA PHE A 345 -7.17 6.61 21.59
C PHE A 345 -5.87 7.44 21.79
N LEU A 346 -4.86 6.87 22.45
CA LEU A 346 -3.57 7.54 22.71
C LEU A 346 -2.57 7.33 21.55
N ARG A 347 -2.85 6.39 20.65
CA ARG A 347 -2.04 6.12 19.47
C ARG A 347 -2.57 6.92 18.28
N CYS A 348 -1.77 7.82 17.74
CA CYS A 348 -2.09 8.49 16.48
C CYS A 348 -1.48 7.72 15.29
N LEU A 349 -2.30 7.42 14.29
CA LEU A 349 -1.89 6.88 13.00
C LEU A 349 -1.73 8.01 11.99
N MET A 350 -0.89 7.81 10.98
CA MET A 350 -0.71 8.78 9.90
C MET A 350 -0.77 8.06 8.56
N ASP A 351 -1.69 8.47 7.70
CA ASP A 351 -1.69 8.08 6.29
C ASP A 351 -1.23 9.28 5.45
N CYS A 352 -0.58 9.03 4.33
CA CYS A 352 -0.18 10.05 3.37
C CYS A 352 -0.83 9.76 2.02
N TYR A 353 -1.54 10.74 1.47
CA TYR A 353 -2.05 10.71 0.11
C TYR A 353 -1.17 11.56 -0.79
N ASN A 354 -0.57 10.93 -1.80
CA ASN A 354 0.25 11.62 -2.77
C ASN A 354 -0.62 12.07 -3.98
N LEU A 355 -0.70 13.38 -4.19
CA LEU A 355 -1.51 14.04 -5.22
C LEU A 355 -1.06 13.71 -6.64
N SER A 356 0.23 13.44 -6.84
CA SER A 356 0.81 13.16 -8.17
C SER A 356 0.52 11.71 -8.62
N SER A 357 0.70 10.74 -7.73
CA SER A 357 0.50 9.31 -7.99
C SER A 357 -0.94 8.83 -7.73
N GLY A 358 -1.71 9.60 -6.97
CA GLY A 358 -3.06 9.24 -6.52
C GLY A 358 -3.08 8.07 -5.52
N GLN A 359 -1.95 7.77 -4.87
CA GLN A 359 -1.81 6.63 -3.96
C GLN A 359 -1.86 7.05 -2.48
N TRP A 360 -2.41 6.16 -1.66
CA TRP A 360 -2.30 6.23 -0.20
C TRP A 360 -1.14 5.38 0.29
N SER A 361 -0.40 5.88 1.27
CA SER A 361 0.61 5.14 2.01
C SER A 361 0.37 5.30 3.51
N SER A 362 0.67 4.26 4.28
CA SER A 362 0.66 4.36 5.75
C SER A 362 2.06 4.74 6.22
N LEU A 363 2.16 5.72 7.11
CA LEU A 363 3.43 6.17 7.65
C LEU A 363 3.65 5.61 9.07
N PRO A 364 4.83 5.03 9.36
CA PRO A 364 5.18 4.63 10.71
C PRO A 364 5.40 5.89 11.57
N GLY A 365 4.69 6.02 12.68
CA GLY A 365 4.84 7.16 13.57
C GLY A 365 4.28 6.91 14.96
N HIS A 366 5.07 7.21 15.99
CA HIS A 366 4.64 7.32 17.39
C HIS A 366 4.39 8.79 17.70
N PHE A 367 3.21 9.31 17.38
CA PHE A 367 2.78 10.58 17.95
C PHE A 367 2.09 10.27 19.27
N ALA A 368 2.76 10.57 20.38
CA ALA A 368 2.18 10.41 21.71
C ALA A 368 1.03 11.41 21.87
N ASN A 369 -0.21 10.92 21.82
CA ASN A 369 -1.37 11.70 22.26
C ASN A 369 -1.45 11.52 23.78
N SER A 370 -1.31 12.58 24.57
CA SER A 370 -1.67 12.54 25.99
C SER A 370 -3.15 12.93 26.11
N LYS A 371 -3.88 12.34 27.06
CA LYS A 371 -5.31 12.63 27.32
C LYS A 371 -5.57 14.15 27.29
N GLY A 372 -6.03 14.68 26.15
CA GLY A 372 -6.38 16.09 25.96
C GLY A 372 -5.33 17.03 25.36
N SER A 373 -4.23 16.56 24.75
CA SER A 373 -3.23 17.44 24.10
C SER A 373 -3.33 17.38 22.58
N LEU A 374 -4.21 18.22 22.03
CA LEU A 374 -4.23 18.54 20.59
C LEU A 374 -2.88 19.16 20.22
N PHE A 375 -2.17 18.59 19.25
CA PHE A 375 -1.02 19.26 18.65
C PHE A 375 -1.43 19.98 17.36
N THR A 376 -0.92 21.19 17.17
CA THR A 376 -1.01 21.92 15.90
C THR A 376 0.26 21.68 15.10
N ALA A 377 0.16 21.61 13.78
CA ALA A 377 1.29 21.40 12.89
C ALA A 377 1.38 22.50 11.84
N VAL A 378 2.61 22.93 11.52
CA VAL A 378 2.90 23.95 10.52
C VAL A 378 4.15 23.57 9.73
N VAL A 379 4.19 23.91 8.45
CA VAL A 379 5.28 23.56 7.53
C VAL A 379 6.17 24.79 7.31
N ARG A 380 7.50 24.60 7.33
CA ARG A 380 8.51 25.59 6.94
C ARG A 380 9.60 24.91 6.14
N GLY A 381 9.75 25.32 4.88
CA GLY A 381 10.65 24.63 3.96
C GLY A 381 10.28 23.15 3.89
N ASP A 382 11.24 22.29 4.21
CA ASP A 382 11.07 20.84 4.26
C ASP A 382 10.91 20.27 5.67
N SER A 383 10.57 21.12 6.63
CA SER A 383 10.31 20.73 8.01
C SER A 383 8.86 20.94 8.41
N VAL A 384 8.33 20.06 9.25
CA VAL A 384 7.05 20.22 9.96
C VAL A 384 7.32 20.45 11.43
N LEU A 385 6.84 21.56 11.97
CA LEU A 385 6.84 21.76 13.42
C LEU A 385 5.49 21.39 14.00
N THR A 386 5.53 20.67 15.11
CA THR A 386 4.38 20.36 15.94
C THR A 386 4.53 21.00 17.31
N LEU A 387 3.43 21.54 17.82
CA LEU A 387 3.36 22.15 19.14
C LEU A 387 2.23 21.53 19.93
N ASN A 388 2.50 21.11 21.16
CA ASN A 388 1.49 20.74 22.14
C ASN A 388 1.73 21.45 23.49
N ARG A 389 0.92 21.16 24.51
CA ARG A 389 1.02 21.83 25.83
C ARG A 389 2.38 21.70 26.54
N SER A 390 3.20 20.70 26.17
CA SER A 390 4.42 20.31 26.90
C SER A 390 5.69 20.26 26.04
N MET A 391 5.57 20.23 24.71
CA MET A 391 6.72 20.07 23.81
C MET A 391 6.53 20.76 22.47
N THR A 392 7.66 21.16 21.88
CA THR A 392 7.79 21.61 20.49
C THR A 392 8.73 20.64 19.79
N LEU A 393 8.26 19.99 18.71
CA LEU A 393 9.03 19.03 17.92
C LEU A 393 9.11 19.50 16.47
N GLU A 394 10.29 19.38 15.86
CA GLU A 394 10.52 19.62 14.44
C GLU A 394 10.79 18.28 13.74
N TYR A 395 10.12 18.05 12.61
CA TYR A 395 10.25 16.84 11.79
C TYR A 395 10.77 17.23 10.41
N ALA A 396 11.91 16.67 9.97
CA ALA A 396 12.37 16.84 8.60
C ALA A 396 11.64 15.88 7.65
N ILE A 397 11.25 16.36 6.46
CA ILE A 397 10.63 15.60 5.37
C ILE A 397 11.68 15.37 4.29
N ASP A 398 12.11 14.11 4.10
CA ASP A 398 13.19 13.73 3.19
C ASP A 398 12.62 12.99 1.96
N GLU A 399 12.86 13.49 0.74
CA GLU A 399 12.11 13.11 -0.47
C GLU A 399 12.49 11.72 -1.03
N ILE A 400 13.71 11.26 -0.76
CA ILE A 400 14.18 9.88 -1.07
C ILE A 400 13.52 8.84 -0.13
N GLN A 401 12.78 9.31 0.88
CA GLN A 401 12.16 8.54 1.94
C GLN A 401 10.78 9.11 2.29
N SER A 402 9.82 9.09 1.36
CA SER A 402 8.40 9.43 1.60
C SER A 402 7.71 8.65 2.74
N HIS A 403 8.46 7.88 3.55
CA HIS A 403 8.02 7.06 4.67
C HIS A 403 8.73 7.31 6.01
N ASN A 404 9.67 8.24 6.14
CA ASN A 404 10.36 8.54 7.42
C ASN A 404 10.35 10.03 7.77
N LEU A 405 9.96 10.37 9.01
CA LEU A 405 10.10 11.69 9.61
C LEU A 405 11.12 11.61 10.76
N SER A 406 12.19 12.39 10.75
CA SER A 406 13.13 12.47 11.88
C SER A 406 12.78 13.64 12.79
N ALA A 407 12.52 13.38 14.08
CA ALA A 407 12.11 14.39 15.04
C ALA A 407 13.27 14.96 15.85
N LYS A 408 13.38 16.28 15.94
CA LYS A 408 14.27 17.01 16.84
C LYS A 408 13.43 17.70 17.92
N LEU A 409 13.77 17.46 19.20
CA LEU A 409 13.16 18.17 20.31
C LEU A 409 13.74 19.58 20.38
N LEU A 410 12.88 20.59 20.20
CA LEU A 410 13.25 21.98 20.40
C LEU A 410 13.08 22.31 21.89
N THR A 411 11.90 22.15 22.48
CA THR A 411 11.69 22.52 23.90
C THR A 411 11.06 21.40 24.72
N GLY A 412 11.62 21.02 25.88
CA GLY A 412 11.02 20.05 26.81
C GLY A 412 11.81 19.82 28.11
N THR A 413 11.14 19.35 29.17
CA THR A 413 11.80 18.92 30.42
C THR A 413 12.52 17.58 30.22
N ASN A 414 13.84 17.57 30.45
CA ASN A 414 14.77 16.45 30.30
C ASN A 414 14.24 15.04 30.61
N ARG A 415 14.43 14.10 29.66
CA ARG A 415 15.08 12.78 29.87
C ARG A 415 15.13 11.96 28.55
N MET A 416 16.31 11.91 27.92
CA MET A 416 17.08 10.70 27.54
C MET A 416 18.00 10.97 26.34
N ASP A 417 19.30 10.81 26.57
CA ASP A 417 20.32 10.61 25.54
C ASP A 417 19.99 9.36 24.72
N ARG A 418 19.54 9.55 23.47
CA ARG A 418 19.66 8.54 22.40
C ARG A 418 20.03 9.29 21.11
N LYS A 419 21.24 9.07 20.60
CA LYS A 419 21.55 9.32 19.19
C LYS A 419 20.61 8.44 18.36
N GLN A 420 19.56 9.01 17.79
CA GLN A 420 18.57 8.29 16.99
C GLN A 420 19.14 8.10 15.59
N TYR A 421 19.66 6.90 15.30
CA TYR A 421 20.03 6.52 13.94
C TYR A 421 18.75 6.28 13.13
N CYS A 422 18.59 6.96 11.99
CA CYS A 422 17.42 6.79 11.11
C CYS A 422 17.54 5.49 10.32
N VAL A 423 17.12 4.37 10.91
CA VAL A 423 17.13 3.04 10.28
C VAL A 423 16.21 3.04 9.05
N LYS A 424 16.76 2.72 7.88
CA LYS A 424 16.00 2.68 6.62
C LYS A 424 15.70 1.23 6.25
N LEU A 425 14.42 0.88 6.15
CA LEU A 425 13.97 -0.41 5.61
C LEU A 425 13.41 -0.19 4.20
N SER A 426 13.84 -1.01 3.25
CA SER A 426 13.30 -1.02 1.90
C SER A 426 12.97 -2.44 1.47
N VAL A 427 11.83 -2.59 0.78
CA VAL A 427 11.38 -3.88 0.25
C VAL A 427 10.93 -3.69 -1.19
N GLN A 428 11.57 -4.41 -2.12
CA GLN A 428 11.30 -4.27 -3.55
C GLN A 428 11.11 -5.62 -4.25
N PRO A 429 10.06 -5.80 -5.08
CA PRO A 429 8.96 -4.85 -5.28
C PRO A 429 8.03 -4.83 -4.05
N SER A 430 7.53 -3.65 -3.67
CA SER A 430 6.56 -3.50 -2.56
C SER A 430 5.19 -4.10 -2.90
N ARG A 431 4.86 -4.16 -4.20
CA ARG A 431 3.68 -4.83 -4.75
C ARG A 431 4.12 -5.83 -5.82
N GLY A 432 3.73 -7.09 -5.67
CA GLY A 432 4.07 -8.18 -6.60
C GLY A 432 3.14 -9.36 -6.44
N LEU A 433 3.26 -10.36 -7.31
CA LEU A 433 2.51 -11.60 -7.16
C LEU A 433 3.00 -12.41 -5.93
N MET A 434 2.14 -13.31 -5.44
CA MET A 434 2.45 -14.19 -4.32
C MET A 434 3.64 -15.11 -4.62
N ASP A 435 3.86 -15.47 -5.88
CA ASP A 435 4.95 -16.32 -6.32
C ASP A 435 6.17 -15.55 -6.85
N GLU A 436 6.20 -14.23 -6.66
CA GLU A 436 7.35 -13.37 -6.98
C GLU A 436 8.19 -13.06 -5.73
N LYS A 437 9.51 -13.11 -5.88
CA LYS A 437 10.45 -12.75 -4.82
C LYS A 437 10.47 -11.25 -4.58
N PHE A 438 10.76 -10.86 -3.33
CA PHE A 438 11.15 -9.49 -3.00
C PHE A 438 12.48 -9.47 -2.27
N ILE A 439 13.17 -8.34 -2.31
CA ILE A 439 14.44 -8.09 -1.64
C ILE A 439 14.15 -7.20 -0.43
N VAL A 440 14.62 -7.60 0.75
CA VAL A 440 14.54 -6.79 1.97
C VAL A 440 15.93 -6.26 2.31
N GLN A 441 16.06 -4.95 2.40
CA GLN A 441 17.30 -4.29 2.79
C GLN A 441 17.07 -3.33 3.95
N VAL A 442 17.97 -3.39 4.94
CA VAL A 442 18.04 -2.47 6.06
C VAL A 442 19.35 -1.70 5.95
N HIS A 443 19.29 -0.38 6.04
CA HIS A 443 20.45 0.52 5.99
C HIS A 443 20.44 1.47 7.19
N ASN A 444 21.53 2.23 7.34
CA ASN A 444 21.70 3.27 8.35
C ASN A 444 21.60 2.75 9.80
N VAL A 445 22.07 1.53 10.03
CA VAL A 445 22.28 0.97 11.38
C VAL A 445 23.77 1.00 11.73
N PRO A 446 24.16 1.07 13.02
CA PRO A 446 25.57 1.00 13.39
C PRO A 446 26.25 -0.28 12.87
N PRO A 447 27.55 -0.25 12.53
CA PRO A 447 28.30 -1.46 12.19
C PRO A 447 28.22 -2.52 13.31
N GLY A 448 27.94 -3.77 12.95
CA GLY A 448 27.78 -4.86 13.92
C GLY A 448 26.48 -4.79 14.74
N PHE A 449 25.56 -3.87 14.43
CA PHE A 449 24.29 -3.76 15.13
C PHE A 449 23.42 -4.99 14.91
N GLN A 450 22.97 -5.59 16.01
CA GLN A 450 22.05 -6.73 15.98
C GLN A 450 20.61 -6.24 15.81
N LEU A 451 19.88 -6.85 14.90
CA LEU A 451 18.49 -6.51 14.62
C LEU A 451 17.66 -7.75 14.30
N THR A 452 16.34 -7.63 14.49
CA THR A 452 15.36 -8.63 14.10
C THR A 452 14.48 -8.06 12.99
N ILE A 453 14.41 -8.74 11.86
CA ILE A 453 13.45 -8.42 10.80
C ILE A 453 12.27 -9.35 10.97
N HIS A 454 11.09 -8.79 11.16
CA HIS A 454 9.85 -9.49 11.47
C HIS A 454 8.83 -9.23 10.37
N ALA A 455 8.12 -10.26 9.95
CA ALA A 455 6.98 -10.19 9.05
C ALA A 455 5.72 -10.58 9.80
N PHE A 456 4.66 -9.79 9.63
CA PHE A 456 3.36 -10.01 10.24
C PHE A 456 2.25 -9.94 9.19
N HIS A 457 1.31 -10.88 9.25
CA HIS A 457 0.15 -10.91 8.36
C HIS A 457 -1.11 -11.31 9.13
N LYS A 458 -2.23 -10.64 8.86
CA LYS A 458 -3.55 -11.03 9.35
C LYS A 458 -4.39 -11.60 8.21
N CYS A 459 -4.73 -12.88 8.32
CA CYS A 459 -5.46 -13.64 7.29
C CYS A 459 -6.93 -13.22 7.16
N ASP A 460 -7.52 -13.57 6.02
CA ASP A 460 -8.94 -13.36 5.70
C ASP A 460 -9.90 -14.00 6.73
N ASP A 461 -9.45 -15.05 7.44
CA ASP A 461 -10.20 -15.75 8.50
C ASP A 461 -9.98 -15.17 9.91
N GLY A 462 -9.23 -14.06 10.02
CA GLY A 462 -9.00 -13.30 11.24
C GLY A 462 -7.81 -13.78 12.07
N HIS A 463 -7.11 -14.84 11.66
CA HIS A 463 -5.91 -15.33 12.36
C HIS A 463 -4.65 -14.55 11.97
N SER A 464 -3.78 -14.32 12.96
CA SER A 464 -2.51 -13.62 12.76
C SER A 464 -1.34 -14.59 12.63
N TRP A 465 -0.42 -14.27 11.75
CA TRP A 465 0.77 -15.05 11.43
C TRP A 465 2.00 -14.16 11.51
N GLU A 466 3.12 -14.75 11.95
CA GLU A 466 4.39 -14.07 12.05
C GLU A 466 5.58 -14.93 11.60
N ALA A 467 6.63 -14.27 11.13
CA ALA A 467 7.94 -14.84 10.85
C ALA A 467 9.00 -13.82 11.27
N PHE A 468 10.20 -14.27 11.62
CA PHE A 468 11.30 -13.35 11.85
C PHE A 468 12.65 -14.01 11.64
N GLY A 469 13.63 -13.20 11.25
CA GLY A 469 15.03 -13.56 11.15
C GLY A 469 15.91 -12.60 11.96
N HIS A 470 16.99 -13.13 12.53
CA HIS A 470 17.99 -12.37 13.28
C HIS A 470 19.18 -12.05 12.40
N TYR A 471 19.58 -10.78 12.36
CA TYR A 471 20.67 -10.32 11.50
C TYR A 471 21.66 -9.47 12.28
N THR A 472 22.87 -9.37 11.75
CA THR A 472 23.91 -8.48 12.24
C THR A 472 24.37 -7.59 11.09
N ALA A 473 24.32 -6.28 11.28
CA ALA A 473 24.69 -5.32 10.25
C ALA A 473 26.16 -5.44 9.85
N SER A 474 26.42 -5.33 8.55
CA SER A 474 27.77 -5.27 7.98
C SER A 474 28.58 -4.06 8.49
N ALA A 475 29.87 -4.00 8.15
CA ALA A 475 30.73 -2.86 8.46
C ALA A 475 30.21 -1.53 7.86
N ALA A 476 29.41 -1.60 6.79
CA ALA A 476 28.77 -0.45 6.16
C ALA A 476 27.42 -0.07 6.82
N GLY A 477 26.98 -0.79 7.86
CA GLY A 477 25.72 -0.49 8.54
C GLY A 477 24.48 -0.93 7.75
N ALA A 478 24.60 -2.04 7.03
CA ALA A 478 23.53 -2.58 6.18
C ALA A 478 23.30 -4.09 6.39
N VAL A 479 22.07 -4.54 6.16
CA VAL A 479 21.64 -5.95 6.07
C VAL A 479 20.86 -6.13 4.77
N ASN A 480 21.23 -7.11 3.96
CA ASN A 480 20.49 -7.58 2.79
C ASN A 480 20.02 -9.02 3.03
N VAL A 481 18.72 -9.22 3.23
CA VAL A 481 18.14 -10.54 3.56
C VAL A 481 18.41 -11.61 2.48
N SER A 482 18.69 -11.19 1.25
CA SER A 482 18.97 -12.09 0.13
C SER A 482 20.41 -12.63 0.13
N GLU A 483 21.30 -12.01 0.90
CA GLU A 483 22.75 -12.29 0.90
C GLU A 483 23.26 -12.61 2.31
N ASP A 484 22.75 -11.92 3.32
CA ASP A 484 23.13 -12.08 4.71
C ASP A 484 22.34 -13.22 5.37
N PRO A 485 23.00 -14.11 6.11
CA PRO A 485 22.33 -15.22 6.76
C PRO A 485 21.54 -14.76 7.98
N SER A 486 20.30 -15.26 8.12
CA SER A 486 19.59 -15.21 9.39
C SER A 486 20.30 -16.11 10.40
N LEU A 487 20.65 -15.57 11.57
CA LEU A 487 21.35 -16.25 12.65
C LEU A 487 20.39 -17.02 13.58
N GLY A 488 19.08 -16.86 13.40
CA GLY A 488 18.05 -17.43 14.26
C GLY A 488 16.67 -16.84 13.97
N GLY A 489 15.64 -17.43 14.55
CA GLY A 489 14.25 -17.02 14.38
C GLY A 489 13.38 -18.14 13.83
N THR A 490 12.41 -17.82 12.99
CA THR A 490 11.56 -18.83 12.32
C THR A 490 12.28 -19.54 11.18
N TYR A 491 13.46 -19.05 10.79
CA TYR A 491 14.39 -19.63 9.82
C TYR A 491 15.82 -19.17 10.07
N SER A 492 16.79 -19.91 9.51
CA SER A 492 18.23 -19.61 9.60
C SER A 492 18.90 -19.81 8.24
N GLY A 493 20.04 -19.15 8.03
CA GLY A 493 20.78 -19.16 6.76
C GLY A 493 20.32 -18.07 5.79
N VAL A 494 20.86 -18.11 4.56
CA VAL A 494 20.53 -17.14 3.49
C VAL A 494 19.24 -17.58 2.82
N GLU A 495 18.14 -16.99 3.24
CA GLU A 495 16.77 -17.38 2.87
C GLU A 495 15.97 -16.13 2.51
N GLN A 496 16.12 -15.66 1.26
CA GLN A 496 15.52 -14.41 0.78
C GLN A 496 14.02 -14.29 1.10
N MET A 497 13.28 -15.39 0.93
CA MET A 497 11.83 -15.44 1.17
C MET A 497 11.46 -16.06 2.51
N GLY A 498 12.43 -16.20 3.44
CA GLY A 498 12.24 -16.75 4.78
C GLY A 498 11.10 -16.07 5.54
N LEU A 499 10.96 -14.76 5.40
CA LEU A 499 9.89 -13.96 6.01
C LEU A 499 8.47 -14.30 5.53
N LEU A 500 8.31 -14.99 4.40
CA LEU A 500 7.01 -15.48 3.94
C LEU A 500 6.83 -16.97 4.25
N TRP A 501 7.73 -17.83 3.75
CA TRP A 501 7.51 -19.28 3.81
C TRP A 501 7.59 -19.84 5.24
N SER A 502 8.25 -19.14 6.16
CA SER A 502 8.36 -19.54 7.57
C SER A 502 7.30 -18.91 8.49
N LEU A 503 6.31 -18.20 7.93
CA LEU A 503 5.19 -17.67 8.72
C LEU A 503 4.56 -18.82 9.53
N ARG A 504 4.38 -18.57 10.82
CA ARG A 504 3.69 -19.46 11.76
C ARG A 504 2.57 -18.69 12.45
N PRO A 505 1.53 -19.37 12.97
CA PRO A 505 0.53 -18.70 13.78
C PRO A 505 1.20 -18.01 14.98
N VAL A 506 0.75 -16.79 15.32
CA VAL A 506 1.30 -16.07 16.47
C VAL A 506 1.11 -16.87 17.78
N PRO A 507 2.01 -16.73 18.77
CA PRO A 507 1.87 -17.39 20.07
C PRO A 507 0.47 -17.22 20.68
N GLY A 508 -0.08 -18.30 21.23
CA GLY A 508 -1.45 -18.33 21.78
C GLY A 508 -2.55 -18.62 20.74
N SER A 509 -2.20 -18.75 19.46
CA SER A 509 -3.14 -19.18 18.42
C SER A 509 -3.67 -20.62 18.64
N LYS A 510 -4.84 -20.90 18.05
CA LYS A 510 -5.40 -22.26 18.07
C LYS A 510 -4.45 -23.23 17.34
N PRO A 511 -4.29 -24.48 17.83
CA PRO A 511 -3.44 -25.46 17.16
C PRO A 511 -4.03 -25.91 15.82
N GLY A 512 -3.15 -26.28 14.89
CA GLY A 512 -3.52 -26.87 13.60
C GLY A 512 -4.11 -25.90 12.59
N LEU A 513 -3.77 -24.62 12.65
CA LEU A 513 -4.14 -23.64 11.63
C LEU A 513 -3.34 -23.90 10.34
N ARG A 514 -3.99 -23.70 9.20
CA ARG A 514 -3.39 -23.72 7.86
C ARG A 514 -3.81 -22.46 7.13
N MET A 515 -2.84 -21.70 6.66
CA MET A 515 -3.11 -20.50 5.88
C MET A 515 -3.66 -20.88 4.51
N ARG A 516 -4.77 -20.25 4.12
CA ARG A 516 -5.36 -20.37 2.77
C ARG A 516 -5.89 -19.01 2.36
N LYS A 517 -5.63 -18.62 1.12
CA LYS A 517 -6.23 -17.40 0.57
C LYS A 517 -7.69 -17.66 0.25
N MET A 518 -8.59 -16.91 0.90
CA MET A 518 -10.04 -17.09 0.74
C MET A 518 -10.58 -16.14 -0.33
N ASN A 519 -10.08 -14.91 -0.39
CA ASN A 519 -10.46 -13.94 -1.41
C ASN A 519 -9.26 -13.54 -2.28
N VAL A 520 -9.13 -14.13 -3.47
CA VAL A 520 -8.04 -13.84 -4.42
C VAL A 520 -8.09 -12.43 -5.03
N GLN A 521 -9.18 -11.69 -4.86
CA GLN A 521 -9.32 -10.32 -5.38
C GLN A 521 -8.66 -9.26 -4.50
N THR A 522 -8.23 -9.63 -3.29
CA THR A 522 -7.46 -8.77 -2.38
C THR A 522 -6.05 -9.34 -2.20
N PRO A 523 -5.04 -8.49 -1.96
CA PRO A 523 -3.70 -8.98 -1.69
C PRO A 523 -3.61 -9.63 -0.31
N MET A 524 -2.52 -10.35 -0.08
CA MET A 524 -1.99 -10.62 1.25
C MET A 524 -1.10 -9.43 1.64
N GLU A 525 -1.53 -8.63 2.61
CA GLU A 525 -0.73 -7.53 3.15
C GLU A 525 0.20 -8.06 4.25
N VAL A 526 1.51 -7.85 4.07
CA VAL A 526 2.54 -8.30 5.03
C VAL A 526 3.28 -7.08 5.55
N SER A 527 3.19 -6.83 6.85
CA SER A 527 3.96 -5.80 7.53
C SER A 527 5.35 -6.32 7.84
N ILE A 528 6.38 -5.74 7.24
CA ILE A 528 7.79 -6.04 7.52
C ILE A 528 8.33 -4.94 8.44
N SER A 529 8.88 -5.34 9.58
CA SER A 529 9.29 -4.46 10.67
C SER A 529 10.70 -4.80 11.15
N VAL A 530 11.48 -3.80 11.55
CA VAL A 530 12.83 -3.99 12.12
C VAL A 530 12.82 -3.66 13.60
N TYR A 531 13.37 -4.54 14.44
CA TYR A 531 13.50 -4.35 15.88
C TYR A 531 14.97 -4.37 16.32
N GLN A 532 15.27 -3.66 17.41
CA GLN A 532 16.62 -3.65 17.99
C GLN A 532 16.92 -4.97 18.71
N GLY A 533 18.08 -5.54 18.43
CA GLY A 533 18.56 -6.79 19.03
C GLY A 533 17.97 -8.05 18.37
N HIS A 534 18.47 -9.21 18.81
CA HIS A 534 17.91 -10.52 18.44
C HIS A 534 16.78 -10.87 19.40
N GLN A 535 15.56 -10.52 19.00
CA GLN A 535 14.35 -10.70 19.81
C GLN A 535 13.55 -11.90 19.31
N THR A 536 12.95 -12.65 20.24
CA THR A 536 12.20 -13.87 19.92
C THR A 536 10.75 -13.86 20.37
N GLU A 537 10.37 -12.92 21.24
CA GLU A 537 9.05 -12.84 21.87
C GLU A 537 8.59 -11.39 22.00
N GLY A 538 7.28 -11.16 22.06
CA GLY A 538 6.70 -9.84 22.30
C GLY A 538 6.96 -8.82 21.18
N LEU A 539 7.30 -9.27 19.97
CA LEU A 539 7.59 -8.39 18.83
C LEU A 539 6.37 -7.51 18.47
N VAL A 540 5.16 -8.06 18.53
CA VAL A 540 3.91 -7.35 18.21
C VAL A 540 3.58 -6.24 19.22
N ASP A 541 4.02 -6.38 20.47
CA ASP A 541 3.77 -5.43 21.55
C ASP A 541 4.86 -4.34 21.63
N GLN A 542 5.96 -4.53 20.90
CA GLN A 542 7.08 -3.60 20.86
C GLN A 542 6.97 -2.60 19.71
N VAL A 543 7.64 -1.48 19.90
CA VAL A 543 7.78 -0.44 18.87
C VAL A 543 8.92 -0.83 17.92
N PRO A 544 8.66 -1.03 16.62
CA PRO A 544 9.72 -1.25 15.64
C PRO A 544 10.53 0.03 15.40
N LEU A 545 11.79 -0.13 14.99
CA LEU A 545 12.66 0.94 14.52
C LEU A 545 12.15 1.55 13.20
N THR A 546 11.58 0.72 12.34
CA THR A 546 10.96 1.10 11.06
C THR A 546 10.09 -0.06 10.56
N SER A 547 9.08 0.25 9.73
CA SER A 547 8.16 -0.74 9.17
C SER A 547 7.70 -0.32 7.77
N VAL A 548 7.43 -1.31 6.92
CA VAL A 548 6.79 -1.15 5.61
C VAL A 548 5.74 -2.23 5.40
N VAL A 549 4.68 -1.94 4.65
CA VAL A 549 3.69 -2.94 4.24
C VAL A 549 3.95 -3.33 2.79
N VAL A 550 3.98 -4.63 2.50
CA VAL A 550 4.08 -5.16 1.14
C VAL A 550 2.83 -5.94 0.77
N GLU A 551 2.39 -5.79 -0.48
CA GLU A 551 1.21 -6.45 -1.03
C GLU A 551 1.63 -7.66 -1.88
N ARG A 552 1.15 -8.86 -1.55
CA ARG A 552 1.33 -10.07 -2.37
C ARG A 552 0.00 -10.47 -3.03
N TRP A 553 -0.08 -10.30 -4.34
CA TRP A 553 -1.30 -10.51 -5.13
C TRP A 553 -1.40 -11.93 -5.69
N TYR A 554 -2.61 -12.47 -5.77
CA TYR A 554 -2.86 -13.77 -6.43
C TYR A 554 -3.37 -13.63 -7.87
N ILE A 555 -3.68 -12.39 -8.27
CA ILE A 555 -4.22 -12.03 -9.57
C ILE A 555 -3.36 -10.90 -10.13
N ALA A 556 -2.73 -11.15 -11.29
CA ALA A 556 -2.03 -10.11 -12.04
C ALA A 556 -3.01 -9.08 -12.63
N PRO A 557 -2.55 -7.84 -12.90
CA PRO A 557 -3.37 -6.82 -13.56
C PRO A 557 -4.01 -7.32 -14.86
N GLY A 558 -5.33 -7.14 -14.98
CA GLY A 558 -6.09 -7.50 -16.17
C GLY A 558 -6.57 -8.95 -16.24
N VAL A 559 -6.14 -9.85 -15.35
CA VAL A 559 -6.74 -11.20 -15.24
C VAL A 559 -8.19 -11.06 -14.78
N ARG A 560 -9.10 -11.76 -15.46
CA ARG A 560 -10.54 -11.69 -15.17
C ARG A 560 -10.99 -12.93 -14.43
N ARG A 561 -11.74 -12.74 -13.33
CA ARG A 561 -12.37 -13.80 -12.55
C ARG A 561 -13.84 -13.96 -12.99
N VAL A 562 -14.20 -15.13 -13.50
CA VAL A 562 -15.53 -15.44 -14.05
C VAL A 562 -16.12 -16.64 -13.31
N PRO A 563 -17.10 -16.44 -12.41
CA PRO A 563 -17.82 -17.55 -11.79
C PRO A 563 -18.59 -18.37 -12.83
N ILE A 564 -18.53 -19.69 -12.73
CA ILE A 564 -19.19 -20.64 -13.63
C ILE A 564 -20.20 -21.47 -12.83
N THR A 565 -21.47 -21.35 -13.21
CA THR A 565 -22.60 -22.10 -12.64
C THR A 565 -23.35 -22.94 -13.67
N GLU A 566 -22.93 -22.88 -14.93
CA GLU A 566 -23.48 -23.67 -16.03
C GLU A 566 -23.38 -25.18 -15.74
N GLY A 567 -24.39 -25.96 -16.13
CA GLY A 567 -24.38 -27.41 -15.91
C GLY A 567 -24.42 -27.85 -14.44
N GLY A 568 -24.78 -26.97 -13.51
CA GLY A 568 -24.77 -27.25 -12.07
C GLY A 568 -23.38 -27.21 -11.44
N LEU A 569 -22.38 -26.72 -12.17
CA LEU A 569 -21.01 -26.60 -11.71
C LEU A 569 -20.90 -25.57 -10.58
N THR A 570 -19.95 -25.80 -9.67
CA THR A 570 -19.45 -24.80 -8.74
C THR A 570 -17.98 -24.57 -9.07
N ALA A 571 -17.73 -23.62 -9.96
CA ALA A 571 -16.39 -23.35 -10.49
C ALA A 571 -16.14 -21.85 -10.68
N THR A 572 -14.87 -21.50 -10.82
CA THR A 572 -14.44 -20.15 -11.21
C THR A 572 -13.36 -20.27 -12.28
N LEU A 573 -13.60 -19.64 -13.42
CA LEU A 573 -12.65 -19.51 -14.53
C LEU A 573 -11.86 -18.20 -14.38
N PHE A 574 -10.54 -18.29 -14.43
CA PHE A 574 -9.63 -17.16 -14.50
C PHE A 574 -9.07 -17.04 -15.92
N LEU A 575 -9.23 -15.86 -16.51
CA LEU A 575 -8.80 -15.57 -17.88
C LEU A 575 -7.62 -14.59 -17.85
N PRO A 576 -6.47 -14.91 -18.48
CA PRO A 576 -5.37 -13.98 -18.62
C PRO A 576 -5.78 -12.66 -19.29
N SER A 577 -4.97 -11.62 -19.09
CA SER A 577 -5.12 -10.38 -19.84
C SER A 577 -4.73 -10.58 -21.31
N GLY A 578 -5.34 -9.80 -22.21
CA GLY A 578 -5.07 -9.85 -23.65
C GLY A 578 -6.20 -10.50 -24.47
N PRO A 579 -5.99 -10.63 -25.80
CA PRO A 579 -7.05 -11.02 -26.73
C PRO A 579 -7.44 -12.50 -26.64
N GLY A 580 -6.55 -13.37 -26.15
CA GLY A 580 -6.72 -14.82 -26.22
C GLY A 580 -6.78 -15.33 -27.67
N PRO A 581 -7.27 -16.56 -27.89
CA PRO A 581 -7.62 -17.56 -26.88
C PRO A 581 -6.37 -18.12 -26.18
N PHE A 582 -6.53 -18.59 -24.94
CA PHE A 582 -5.45 -19.11 -24.10
C PHE A 582 -5.60 -20.62 -23.91
N PRO A 583 -4.52 -21.39 -23.73
CA PRO A 583 -4.64 -22.78 -23.31
C PRO A 583 -5.35 -22.92 -21.96
N GLY A 584 -6.15 -23.97 -21.84
CA GLY A 584 -6.98 -24.23 -20.67
C GLY A 584 -6.28 -25.10 -19.62
N VAL A 585 -6.55 -24.85 -18.34
CA VAL A 585 -6.18 -25.74 -17.23
C VAL A 585 -7.41 -25.99 -16.37
N LEU A 586 -7.79 -27.27 -16.22
CA LEU A 586 -8.80 -27.68 -15.25
C LEU A 586 -8.10 -28.03 -13.92
N ASP A 587 -8.36 -27.24 -12.88
CA ASP A 587 -7.64 -27.27 -11.59
C ASP A 587 -8.47 -27.93 -10.49
N LEU A 588 -7.99 -29.07 -9.98
CA LEU A 588 -8.63 -29.87 -8.94
C LEU A 588 -7.79 -29.91 -7.65
N TRP A 589 -8.40 -29.45 -6.56
CA TRP A 589 -7.85 -29.55 -5.20
C TRP A 589 -8.17 -30.90 -4.55
N GLY A 590 -7.68 -31.10 -3.32
CA GLY A 590 -7.82 -32.35 -2.56
C GLY A 590 -9.12 -32.51 -1.78
N GLY A 591 -9.10 -33.42 -0.80
CA GLY A 591 -10.26 -33.86 0.00
C GLY A 591 -10.94 -32.81 0.90
N GLY A 592 -10.48 -31.56 0.93
CA GLY A 592 -11.00 -30.53 1.84
C GLY A 592 -12.35 -29.93 1.43
N GLY A 593 -12.74 -30.14 0.16
CA GLY A 593 -13.90 -29.49 -0.46
C GLY A 593 -13.77 -27.97 -0.51
N LYS A 594 -14.89 -27.33 -0.84
CA LYS A 594 -15.04 -25.91 -1.18
C LYS A 594 -14.26 -25.52 -2.43
N LEU A 595 -14.65 -24.40 -3.01
CA LEU A 595 -13.95 -23.81 -4.12
C LEU A 595 -12.67 -23.12 -3.62
N VAL A 596 -11.52 -23.57 -4.13
CA VAL A 596 -10.19 -23.03 -3.79
C VAL A 596 -9.57 -22.45 -5.06
N GLU A 597 -9.33 -21.14 -5.05
CA GLU A 597 -9.11 -20.38 -6.29
C GLU A 597 -7.66 -19.94 -6.52
N TYR A 598 -6.84 -19.85 -5.47
CA TYR A 598 -5.58 -19.12 -5.52
C TYR A 598 -4.53 -19.74 -6.46
N ARG A 599 -4.52 -21.06 -6.65
CA ARG A 599 -3.65 -21.70 -7.65
C ARG A 599 -4.09 -21.38 -9.07
N SER A 600 -5.39 -21.45 -9.37
CA SER A 600 -5.94 -21.06 -10.67
C SER A 600 -5.75 -19.58 -11.00
N ALA A 601 -5.89 -18.71 -10.00
CA ALA A 601 -5.64 -17.28 -10.15
C ALA A 601 -4.18 -16.99 -10.54
N LEU A 602 -3.21 -17.68 -9.90
CA LEU A 602 -1.80 -17.57 -10.26
C LEU A 602 -1.51 -18.18 -11.64
N LEU A 603 -2.08 -19.34 -11.98
CA LEU A 603 -1.93 -19.92 -13.33
C LEU A 603 -2.40 -18.95 -14.43
N ALA A 604 -3.51 -18.24 -14.21
CA ALA A 604 -3.99 -17.23 -15.14
C ALA A 604 -3.11 -15.99 -15.22
N SER A 605 -2.47 -15.63 -14.11
CA SER A 605 -1.43 -14.60 -14.08
C SER A 605 -0.20 -15.00 -14.90
N HIS A 606 0.02 -16.30 -15.12
CA HIS A 606 1.09 -16.86 -15.96
C HIS A 606 0.65 -17.24 -17.38
N GLY A 607 -0.55 -16.82 -17.81
CA GLY A 607 -1.00 -16.94 -19.19
C GLY A 607 -1.86 -18.18 -19.50
N PHE A 608 -2.43 -18.86 -18.50
CA PHE A 608 -3.34 -19.99 -18.73
C PHE A 608 -4.78 -19.67 -18.37
N ALA A 609 -5.76 -20.03 -19.20
CA ALA A 609 -7.16 -19.97 -18.79
C ALA A 609 -7.44 -21.10 -17.78
N SER A 610 -7.43 -20.78 -16.48
CA SER A 610 -7.49 -21.79 -15.41
C SER A 610 -8.83 -21.81 -14.72
N MET A 611 -9.48 -22.98 -14.67
CA MET A 611 -10.76 -23.17 -14.00
C MET A 611 -10.61 -24.01 -12.73
N ALA A 612 -10.81 -23.36 -11.58
CA ALA A 612 -10.92 -24.04 -10.30
C ALA A 612 -12.30 -24.69 -10.19
N LEU A 613 -12.35 -25.97 -9.79
CA LEU A 613 -13.59 -26.74 -9.67
C LEU A 613 -13.77 -27.30 -8.25
N ASP A 614 -14.92 -27.03 -7.64
CA ASP A 614 -15.39 -27.78 -6.46
C ASP A 614 -16.20 -29.00 -6.91
N TYR A 615 -15.78 -30.18 -6.44
CA TYR A 615 -16.41 -31.46 -6.76
C TYR A 615 -16.79 -32.27 -5.50
N LEU A 616 -16.50 -31.78 -4.29
CA LEU A 616 -16.87 -32.44 -3.04
C LEU A 616 -18.01 -31.71 -2.32
N THR A 617 -18.05 -30.39 -2.42
CA THR A 617 -19.12 -29.56 -1.86
C THR A 617 -19.78 -28.62 -2.87
N PRO A 618 -19.91 -28.98 -4.18
CA PRO A 618 -20.66 -28.14 -5.08
C PRO A 618 -22.12 -28.07 -4.61
N LYS A 619 -22.80 -27.01 -5.03
CA LYS A 619 -24.18 -26.72 -4.63
C LYS A 619 -25.10 -27.95 -4.78
N ILE A 620 -24.98 -28.67 -5.90
CA ILE A 620 -25.74 -29.90 -6.17
C ILE A 620 -25.49 -31.01 -5.14
N THR A 621 -24.24 -31.20 -4.70
CA THR A 621 -23.90 -32.19 -3.66
C THR A 621 -24.44 -31.77 -2.30
N ILE A 622 -24.37 -30.48 -1.96
CA ILE A 622 -24.92 -29.96 -0.70
C ILE A 622 -26.44 -30.17 -0.63
N GLU A 623 -27.14 -29.91 -1.73
CA GLU A 623 -28.59 -30.02 -1.83
C GLU A 623 -29.08 -31.48 -1.89
N THR A 624 -28.42 -32.33 -2.68
CA THR A 624 -28.85 -33.72 -2.91
C THR A 624 -28.21 -34.74 -1.95
N ARG A 625 -27.14 -34.36 -1.25
CA ARG A 625 -26.27 -35.25 -0.47
C ARG A 625 -25.64 -36.40 -1.27
N LYS A 626 -25.65 -36.32 -2.60
CA LYS A 626 -24.99 -37.29 -3.49
C LYS A 626 -23.71 -36.68 -4.03
N ILE A 627 -22.64 -37.48 -4.02
CA ILE A 627 -21.35 -37.08 -4.59
C ILE A 627 -21.47 -37.03 -6.10
N VAL A 628 -20.75 -36.08 -6.72
CA VAL A 628 -20.75 -35.93 -8.18
C VAL A 628 -20.12 -37.16 -8.86
N ASP A 629 -20.58 -37.46 -10.06
CA ASP A 629 -20.09 -38.55 -10.89
C ASP A 629 -19.07 -38.05 -11.95
N ASN A 630 -18.64 -38.95 -12.83
CA ASN A 630 -17.70 -38.60 -13.90
C ASN A 630 -18.31 -37.58 -14.89
N GLN A 631 -19.65 -37.57 -15.07
CA GLN A 631 -20.32 -36.65 -15.98
C GLN A 631 -20.17 -35.19 -15.52
N TYR A 632 -20.07 -34.94 -14.22
CA TYR A 632 -19.81 -33.60 -13.68
C TYR A 632 -18.46 -33.05 -14.14
N PHE A 633 -17.40 -33.87 -14.10
CA PHE A 633 -16.05 -33.47 -14.56
C PHE A 633 -16.01 -33.31 -16.08
N GLU A 634 -16.67 -34.18 -16.83
CA GLU A 634 -16.80 -34.05 -18.29
C GLU A 634 -17.58 -32.80 -18.69
N THR A 635 -18.58 -32.40 -17.89
CA THR A 635 -19.32 -31.15 -18.07
C THR A 635 -18.40 -29.94 -17.85
N ALA A 636 -17.61 -29.95 -16.78
CA ALA A 636 -16.61 -28.91 -16.53
C ALA A 636 -15.60 -28.81 -17.68
N TYR A 637 -15.09 -29.94 -18.17
CA TYR A 637 -14.20 -29.97 -19.32
C TYR A 637 -14.84 -29.36 -20.57
N ARG A 638 -16.09 -29.72 -20.90
CA ARG A 638 -16.80 -29.16 -22.07
C ARG A 638 -17.04 -27.66 -21.94
N VAL A 639 -17.41 -27.18 -20.76
CA VAL A 639 -17.58 -25.73 -20.51
C VAL A 639 -16.26 -24.99 -20.75
N LEU A 640 -15.14 -25.55 -20.27
CA LEU A 640 -13.81 -24.99 -20.53
C LEU A 640 -13.43 -25.06 -22.02
N GLU A 641 -13.67 -26.19 -22.68
CA GLU A 641 -13.36 -26.45 -24.09
C GLU A 641 -14.13 -25.54 -25.05
N GLN A 642 -15.40 -25.26 -24.75
CA GLN A 642 -16.28 -24.46 -25.59
C GLN A 642 -16.18 -22.96 -25.31
N HIS A 643 -15.47 -22.56 -24.26
CA HIS A 643 -15.33 -21.15 -23.92
C HIS A 643 -14.55 -20.39 -25.01
N PRO A 644 -15.05 -19.25 -25.52
CA PRO A 644 -14.49 -18.59 -26.72
C PRO A 644 -13.07 -18.04 -26.53
N GLN A 645 -12.64 -17.83 -25.28
CA GLN A 645 -11.27 -17.42 -24.96
C GLN A 645 -10.34 -18.57 -24.58
N VAL A 646 -10.78 -19.82 -24.75
CA VAL A 646 -9.97 -21.01 -24.46
C VAL A 646 -9.66 -21.73 -25.76
N LEU A 647 -8.40 -22.13 -25.92
CA LEU A 647 -7.99 -23.05 -26.97
C LEU A 647 -8.46 -24.45 -26.57
N GLY A 648 -9.68 -24.83 -26.96
CA GLY A 648 -10.29 -26.11 -26.58
C GLY A 648 -9.46 -27.35 -26.93
N SER A 649 -8.63 -27.27 -27.98
CA SER A 649 -7.69 -28.35 -28.37
C SER A 649 -6.41 -28.42 -27.49
N ARG A 650 -6.26 -27.50 -26.54
CA ARG A 650 -5.09 -27.31 -25.67
C ARG A 650 -5.52 -27.17 -24.21
N ILE A 651 -6.01 -28.28 -23.64
CA ILE A 651 -6.43 -28.33 -22.23
C ILE A 651 -5.53 -29.29 -21.45
N ALA A 652 -5.04 -28.83 -20.31
CA ALA A 652 -4.40 -29.65 -19.29
C ALA A 652 -5.34 -29.87 -18.10
N MET A 653 -5.02 -30.87 -17.29
CA MET A 653 -5.67 -31.11 -16.01
C MET A 653 -4.61 -31.16 -14.91
N LEU A 654 -4.86 -30.45 -13.81
CA LEU A 654 -3.94 -30.34 -12.69
C LEU A 654 -4.64 -30.77 -11.41
N GLY A 655 -4.11 -31.82 -10.77
CA GLY A 655 -4.65 -32.40 -9.55
C GLY A 655 -3.68 -32.30 -8.37
N LEU A 656 -4.22 -32.08 -7.17
CA LEU A 656 -3.50 -32.25 -5.91
C LEU A 656 -4.25 -33.22 -5.00
N SER A 657 -3.55 -34.15 -4.35
CA SER A 657 -4.16 -35.13 -3.43
C SER A 657 -5.29 -35.88 -4.13
N LEU A 658 -6.51 -35.89 -3.57
CA LEU A 658 -7.72 -36.48 -4.19
C LEU A 658 -7.95 -36.03 -5.64
N GLY A 659 -7.62 -34.79 -5.98
CA GLY A 659 -7.71 -34.29 -7.35
C GLY A 659 -6.82 -35.06 -8.34
N THR A 660 -5.69 -35.61 -7.88
CA THR A 660 -4.81 -36.47 -8.70
C THR A 660 -5.49 -37.79 -9.06
N SER A 661 -6.19 -38.44 -8.12
CA SER A 661 -6.89 -39.68 -8.44
C SER A 661 -7.96 -39.44 -9.51
N VAL A 662 -8.72 -38.35 -9.40
CA VAL A 662 -9.67 -37.96 -10.45
C VAL A 662 -8.96 -37.68 -11.78
N THR A 663 -7.86 -36.92 -11.74
CA THR A 663 -7.07 -36.55 -12.93
C THR A 663 -6.55 -37.78 -13.66
N LEU A 664 -5.88 -38.70 -12.98
CA LEU A 664 -5.34 -39.92 -13.59
C LEU A 664 -6.43 -40.78 -14.20
N LYS A 665 -7.53 -41.00 -13.48
CA LYS A 665 -8.67 -41.81 -13.95
C LYS A 665 -9.27 -41.23 -15.23
N LEU A 666 -9.57 -39.94 -15.23
CA LEU A 666 -10.20 -39.28 -16.39
C LEU A 666 -9.24 -39.14 -17.57
N SER A 667 -7.94 -38.99 -17.31
CA SER A 667 -6.90 -38.95 -18.37
C SER A 667 -6.77 -40.27 -19.13
N VAL A 668 -7.06 -41.40 -18.48
CA VAL A 668 -6.95 -42.73 -19.08
C VAL A 668 -8.30 -43.20 -19.66
N TYR A 669 -9.39 -43.08 -18.90
CA TYR A 669 -10.63 -43.80 -19.22
C TYR A 669 -11.76 -42.92 -19.79
N SER A 670 -11.70 -41.58 -19.66
CA SER A 670 -12.76 -40.74 -20.23
C SER A 670 -12.69 -40.75 -21.76
N GLN A 671 -13.84 -40.98 -22.41
CA GLN A 671 -13.98 -40.88 -23.85
C GLN A 671 -14.27 -39.44 -24.32
N VAL A 672 -14.53 -38.53 -23.37
CA VAL A 672 -14.88 -37.14 -23.62
C VAL A 672 -13.66 -36.23 -23.48
N MET A 673 -12.87 -36.42 -22.41
CA MET A 673 -11.76 -35.53 -22.09
C MET A 673 -10.53 -35.86 -22.94
N LYS A 674 -10.16 -34.94 -23.84
CA LYS A 674 -8.94 -35.04 -24.66
C LYS A 674 -7.87 -34.08 -24.13
N LEU A 675 -7.13 -34.56 -23.12
CA LEU A 675 -6.10 -33.75 -22.46
C LEU A 675 -4.80 -33.72 -23.26
N ARG A 676 -4.14 -32.56 -23.29
CA ARG A 676 -2.79 -32.41 -23.87
C ARG A 676 -1.68 -32.76 -22.90
N CYS A 677 -1.91 -32.62 -21.60
CA CYS A 677 -1.01 -33.10 -20.55
C CYS A 677 -1.73 -33.10 -19.19
N ALA A 678 -1.17 -33.81 -18.22
CA ALA A 678 -1.66 -33.86 -16.85
C ALA A 678 -0.55 -33.55 -15.84
N VAL A 679 -0.90 -32.84 -14.76
CA VAL A 679 -0.01 -32.56 -13.62
C VAL A 679 -0.65 -33.12 -12.36
N CYS A 680 0.12 -33.89 -11.59
CA CYS A 680 -0.38 -34.67 -10.46
C CYS A 680 0.54 -34.48 -9.25
N ILE A 681 0.04 -33.77 -8.24
CA ILE A 681 0.80 -33.39 -7.04
C ILE A 681 0.35 -34.26 -5.86
N SER A 682 1.31 -34.90 -5.20
CA SER A 682 1.13 -35.70 -3.98
C SER A 682 -0.04 -36.68 -4.10
N GLY A 683 -0.04 -37.46 -5.18
CA GLY A 683 -1.17 -38.26 -5.62
C GLY A 683 -0.95 -39.76 -5.58
N SER A 684 -2.04 -40.53 -5.68
CA SER A 684 -2.02 -41.97 -5.87
C SER A 684 -2.97 -42.39 -6.99
N HIS A 685 -2.56 -43.40 -7.74
CA HIS A 685 -3.33 -44.04 -8.80
C HIS A 685 -4.14 -45.25 -8.29
N VAL A 686 -4.03 -45.58 -6.99
CA VAL A 686 -4.75 -46.69 -6.35
C VAL A 686 -6.22 -46.33 -6.20
N GLN A 687 -7.04 -46.89 -7.08
CA GLN A 687 -8.50 -46.80 -7.10
C GLN A 687 -9.04 -47.74 -8.20
N PRO A 688 -10.30 -48.19 -8.10
CA PRO A 688 -10.93 -48.98 -9.15
C PRO A 688 -11.02 -48.22 -10.48
N PRO A 689 -10.56 -48.78 -11.62
CA PRO A 689 -10.61 -48.15 -12.95
C PRO A 689 -11.99 -47.62 -13.36
N GLY A 690 -13.03 -48.42 -13.13
CA GLY A 690 -14.43 -48.06 -13.43
C GLY A 690 -15.15 -47.36 -12.28
N GLY A 691 -14.43 -47.03 -11.20
CA GLY A 691 -15.02 -46.55 -9.96
C GLY A 691 -15.55 -45.11 -10.05
N SER A 692 -16.73 -44.84 -9.48
CA SER A 692 -17.18 -43.48 -9.17
C SER A 692 -16.32 -42.85 -8.07
N LEU A 693 -16.34 -41.53 -7.92
CA LEU A 693 -15.64 -40.85 -6.81
C LEU A 693 -16.10 -41.37 -5.44
N GLU A 694 -17.38 -41.74 -5.32
CA GLU A 694 -17.92 -42.37 -4.12
C GLU A 694 -17.29 -43.74 -3.84
N GLN A 695 -17.00 -44.54 -4.86
CA GLN A 695 -16.30 -45.82 -4.70
C GLN A 695 -14.83 -45.63 -4.28
N VAL A 696 -14.16 -44.58 -4.77
CA VAL A 696 -12.81 -44.21 -4.31
C VAL A 696 -12.83 -43.90 -2.81
N LEU A 697 -13.77 -43.07 -2.37
CA LEU A 697 -13.94 -42.74 -0.94
C LEU A 697 -14.36 -43.95 -0.10
N THR A 698 -15.07 -44.91 -0.70
CA THR A 698 -15.44 -46.17 -0.04
C THR A 698 -14.23 -47.06 0.19
N CYS A 699 -13.32 -47.16 -0.79
CA CYS A 699 -12.05 -47.88 -0.62
C CYS A 699 -11.22 -47.32 0.56
N PHE A 700 -11.20 -45.99 0.74
CA PHE A 700 -10.53 -45.38 1.90
C PHE A 700 -11.21 -45.74 3.22
N ARG A 701 -12.55 -45.80 3.25
CA ARG A 701 -13.32 -46.20 4.44
C ARG A 701 -13.06 -47.66 4.82
N GLU A 702 -13.02 -48.55 3.84
CA GLU A 702 -12.72 -49.97 4.07
C GLU A 702 -11.32 -50.19 4.64
N ASN A 703 -10.37 -49.32 4.27
CA ASN A 703 -9.00 -49.34 4.80
C ASN A 703 -8.80 -48.49 6.06
N ALA A 704 -9.84 -47.87 6.62
CA ALA A 704 -9.72 -46.94 7.75
C ALA A 704 -9.02 -47.55 8.98
N GLY A 705 -9.10 -48.87 9.17
CA GLY A 705 -8.40 -49.60 10.23
C GLY A 705 -6.86 -49.58 10.12
N LYS A 706 -6.30 -49.18 8.98
CA LYS A 706 -4.85 -48.98 8.77
C LYS A 706 -4.37 -47.59 9.19
N THR A 707 -5.27 -46.70 9.59
CA THR A 707 -4.91 -45.36 10.05
C THR A 707 -3.96 -45.45 11.24
N ARG A 708 -2.81 -44.76 11.15
CA ARG A 708 -1.89 -44.62 12.28
C ARG A 708 -2.13 -43.29 13.00
N ILE A 709 -1.80 -43.28 14.28
CA ILE A 709 -1.80 -42.08 15.11
C ILE A 709 -0.43 -42.00 15.77
N ASN A 710 0.25 -40.86 15.64
CA ASN A 710 1.55 -40.67 16.30
C ASN A 710 1.38 -40.31 17.79
N GLU A 711 2.49 -40.18 18.52
CA GLU A 711 2.49 -39.86 19.96
C GLU A 711 1.80 -38.52 20.31
N GLU A 712 1.74 -37.59 19.35
CA GLU A 712 1.13 -36.26 19.50
C GLU A 712 -0.37 -36.26 19.17
N GLY A 713 -0.94 -37.42 18.79
CA GLY A 713 -2.34 -37.54 18.39
C GLY A 713 -2.62 -37.13 16.94
N HIS A 714 -1.58 -36.99 16.11
CA HIS A 714 -1.72 -36.70 14.69
C HIS A 714 -2.04 -37.96 13.88
N VAL A 715 -3.07 -37.84 13.03
CA VAL A 715 -3.56 -38.90 12.15
C VAL A 715 -2.69 -38.98 10.89
N ILE A 716 -2.27 -40.19 10.56
CA ILE A 716 -1.45 -40.55 9.39
C ILE A 716 -2.28 -41.46 8.49
N TRP A 717 -2.52 -41.02 7.25
CA TRP A 717 -3.35 -41.74 6.27
C TRP A 717 -2.55 -42.46 5.19
N ARG A 718 -1.21 -42.36 5.22
CA ARG A 718 -0.34 -42.99 4.22
C ARG A 718 -0.64 -44.48 4.02
N ASP A 719 -0.92 -45.19 5.11
CA ASP A 719 -1.10 -46.64 5.09
C ASP A 719 -2.48 -47.10 4.61
N LEU A 720 -3.43 -46.17 4.40
CA LEU A 720 -4.73 -46.52 3.81
C LEU A 720 -4.58 -47.17 2.44
N LEU A 721 -3.52 -46.79 1.70
CA LEU A 721 -3.24 -47.27 0.34
C LEU A 721 -1.99 -48.14 0.25
N LEU A 722 -1.36 -48.45 1.39
CA LEU A 722 -0.24 -49.39 1.44
C LEU A 722 -0.66 -50.80 1.89
N PRO A 723 0.05 -51.84 1.40
CA PRO A 723 0.98 -51.78 0.26
C PRO A 723 0.23 -51.45 -1.05
N ILE A 724 0.94 -50.90 -2.04
CA ILE A 724 0.35 -50.66 -3.37
C ILE A 724 -0.17 -52.01 -3.92
N PRO A 725 -1.45 -52.14 -4.29
CA PRO A 725 -2.01 -53.41 -4.72
C PRO A 725 -1.28 -53.98 -5.94
N THR A 726 -1.09 -55.30 -6.02
CA THR A 726 -0.60 -55.95 -7.24
C THR A 726 -1.72 -56.23 -8.23
N ASP A 727 -2.97 -56.28 -7.75
CA ASP A 727 -4.17 -56.46 -8.57
C ASP A 727 -4.43 -55.21 -9.44
N PRO A 728 -4.39 -55.32 -10.78
CA PRO A 728 -4.64 -54.19 -11.67
C PRO A 728 -6.08 -53.67 -11.61
N THR A 729 -7.04 -54.43 -11.09
CA THR A 729 -8.44 -53.97 -10.94
C THR A 729 -8.62 -52.94 -9.82
N LEU A 730 -7.59 -52.73 -8.99
CA LEU A 730 -7.60 -51.79 -7.87
C LEU A 730 -6.76 -50.52 -8.15
N LYS A 731 -6.26 -50.36 -9.38
CA LYS A 731 -5.35 -49.27 -9.75
C LYS A 731 -5.66 -48.73 -11.15
N VAL A 732 -5.49 -47.44 -11.38
CA VAL A 732 -5.56 -46.86 -12.73
C VAL A 732 -4.36 -47.34 -13.56
N ASP A 733 -4.61 -47.89 -14.74
CA ASP A 733 -3.58 -48.32 -15.67
C ASP A 733 -3.01 -47.12 -16.42
N VAL A 734 -2.08 -46.42 -15.77
CA VAL A 734 -1.40 -45.27 -16.35
C VAL A 734 -0.53 -45.62 -17.56
N GLY A 735 -0.28 -46.91 -17.82
CA GLY A 735 0.40 -47.36 -19.05
C GLY A 735 -0.39 -47.03 -20.32
N GLN A 736 -1.71 -46.91 -20.21
CA GLN A 736 -2.60 -46.55 -21.31
C GLN A 736 -2.66 -45.04 -21.60
N LEU A 737 -2.01 -44.21 -20.78
CA LEU A 737 -2.07 -42.76 -20.87
C LEU A 737 -1.41 -42.25 -22.16
N GLN A 738 -2.10 -41.36 -22.89
CA GLN A 738 -1.72 -40.91 -24.25
C GLN A 738 -1.13 -39.50 -24.31
N CYS A 739 -0.95 -38.84 -23.16
CA CYS A 739 -0.42 -37.49 -23.07
C CYS A 739 0.74 -37.39 -22.05
N PRO A 740 1.55 -36.33 -22.09
CA PRO A 740 2.58 -36.12 -21.07
C PRO A 740 2.00 -36.00 -19.67
N LEU A 741 2.66 -36.63 -18.69
CA LEU A 741 2.31 -36.67 -17.28
C LEU A 741 3.48 -36.14 -16.43
N LEU A 742 3.20 -35.13 -15.61
CA LEU A 742 4.11 -34.65 -14.57
C LEU A 742 3.65 -35.12 -13.20
N LEU A 743 4.47 -35.92 -12.52
CA LEU A 743 4.29 -36.30 -11.12
C LEU A 743 5.15 -35.40 -10.22
N VAL A 744 4.55 -34.81 -9.20
CA VAL A 744 5.22 -34.02 -8.17
C VAL A 744 5.03 -34.74 -6.83
N VAL A 745 6.13 -35.17 -6.22
CA VAL A 745 6.14 -36.09 -5.08
C VAL A 745 6.91 -35.48 -3.91
N GLY A 746 6.27 -35.42 -2.75
CA GLY A 746 6.97 -35.23 -1.48
C GLY A 746 7.37 -36.57 -0.88
N GLU A 747 8.65 -36.78 -0.58
CA GLU A 747 9.13 -38.06 -0.05
C GLU A 747 8.67 -38.32 1.40
N ASP A 748 8.43 -37.24 2.17
CA ASP A 748 7.86 -37.29 3.53
C ASP A 748 6.34 -37.10 3.52
N ASP A 749 5.63 -37.55 2.49
CA ASP A 749 4.16 -37.49 2.44
C ASP A 749 3.54 -38.45 3.48
N GLN A 750 2.94 -37.88 4.53
CA GLN A 750 2.30 -38.66 5.61
C GLN A 750 0.80 -38.89 5.37
N ASN A 751 0.27 -38.32 4.29
CA ASN A 751 -1.13 -38.45 3.94
C ASN A 751 -1.33 -39.58 2.94
N TRP A 752 -0.58 -39.62 1.83
CA TRP A 752 -0.68 -40.63 0.77
C TRP A 752 0.69 -41.24 0.45
N PRO A 753 0.75 -42.49 -0.05
CA PRO A 753 2.02 -43.11 -0.47
C PRO A 753 2.44 -42.61 -1.85
N ALA A 754 2.65 -41.31 -1.98
CA ALA A 754 3.00 -40.67 -3.24
C ALA A 754 4.31 -41.21 -3.85
N PRO A 755 5.40 -41.45 -3.08
CA PRO A 755 6.62 -42.05 -3.61
C PRO A 755 6.43 -43.47 -4.15
N GLU A 756 5.75 -44.33 -3.41
CA GLU A 756 5.48 -45.71 -3.83
C GLU A 756 4.54 -45.73 -5.03
N SER A 757 3.52 -44.86 -5.04
CA SER A 757 2.61 -44.72 -6.18
C SER A 757 3.34 -44.23 -7.43
N ALA A 758 4.29 -43.30 -7.31
CA ALA A 758 5.07 -42.80 -8.43
C ALA A 758 6.00 -43.85 -9.01
N MET A 759 6.62 -44.68 -8.16
CA MET A 759 7.47 -45.78 -8.60
C MET A 759 6.66 -46.84 -9.37
N ASP A 760 5.51 -47.24 -8.85
CA ASP A 760 4.64 -48.23 -9.50
C ASP A 760 4.05 -47.69 -10.82
N MET A 761 3.64 -46.40 -10.86
CA MET A 761 3.23 -45.75 -12.11
C MET A 761 4.35 -45.69 -13.14
N LYS A 762 5.58 -45.39 -12.71
CA LYS A 762 6.76 -45.38 -13.59
C LYS A 762 7.00 -46.77 -14.20
N GLU A 763 6.95 -47.82 -13.39
CA GLU A 763 7.09 -49.20 -13.87
C GLU A 763 5.98 -49.58 -14.87
N MET A 764 4.73 -49.18 -14.62
CA MET A 764 3.63 -49.40 -15.56
C MET A 764 3.86 -48.71 -16.91
N MET A 765 4.26 -47.43 -16.89
CA MET A 765 4.51 -46.68 -18.12
C MET A 765 5.74 -47.19 -18.88
N GLU A 766 6.78 -47.64 -18.17
CA GLU A 766 7.94 -48.31 -18.79
C GLU A 766 7.55 -49.62 -19.48
N LYS A 767 6.75 -50.47 -18.82
CA LYS A 767 6.24 -51.72 -19.41
C LYS A 767 5.37 -51.48 -20.65
N ALA A 768 4.62 -50.38 -20.67
CA ALA A 768 3.79 -49.98 -21.80
C ALA A 768 4.57 -49.28 -22.94
N GLY A 769 5.86 -48.98 -22.76
CA GLY A 769 6.68 -48.25 -23.74
C GLY A 769 6.45 -46.73 -23.78
N ASN A 770 5.72 -46.19 -22.79
CA ASN A 770 5.30 -44.78 -22.73
C ASN A 770 6.11 -43.96 -21.71
N SER A 771 7.28 -44.45 -21.28
CA SER A 771 8.15 -43.76 -20.31
C SER A 771 8.57 -42.36 -20.74
N HIS A 772 8.65 -42.09 -22.04
CA HIS A 772 8.96 -40.78 -22.61
C HIS A 772 7.89 -39.71 -22.32
N LEU A 773 6.68 -40.11 -21.92
CA LEU A 773 5.61 -39.20 -21.51
C LEU A 773 5.68 -38.82 -20.03
N LEU A 774 6.49 -39.51 -19.23
CA LEU A 774 6.52 -39.34 -17.78
C LEU A 774 7.67 -38.44 -17.33
N THR A 775 7.35 -37.42 -16.55
CA THR A 775 8.32 -36.65 -15.76
C THR A 775 7.99 -36.81 -14.28
N VAL A 776 8.99 -37.16 -13.46
CA VAL A 776 8.83 -37.29 -12.01
C VAL A 776 9.75 -36.30 -11.29
N LEU A 777 9.16 -35.46 -10.44
CA LEU A 777 9.85 -34.58 -9.53
C LEU A 777 9.67 -35.13 -8.11
N SER A 778 10.76 -35.61 -7.51
CA SER A 778 10.78 -36.11 -6.13
C SER A 778 11.54 -35.12 -5.25
N TYR A 779 10.93 -34.73 -4.13
CA TYR A 779 11.48 -33.77 -3.20
C TYR A 779 11.69 -34.42 -1.82
N PRO A 780 12.95 -34.68 -1.43
CA PRO A 780 13.29 -35.13 -0.10
C PRO A 780 12.75 -34.18 0.96
N ASN A 781 12.24 -34.74 2.06
CA ASN A 781 11.71 -34.00 3.21
C ASN A 781 10.56 -33.02 2.87
N ALA A 782 9.92 -33.11 1.71
CA ALA A 782 8.67 -32.40 1.44
C ALA A 782 7.46 -33.29 1.79
N GLY A 783 6.46 -32.70 2.44
CA GLY A 783 5.20 -33.37 2.75
C GLY A 783 4.14 -33.29 1.65
N HIS A 784 2.91 -33.62 2.03
CA HIS A 784 1.78 -33.76 1.12
C HIS A 784 1.34 -32.46 0.43
N LEU A 785 1.32 -31.33 1.14
CA LEU A 785 0.69 -30.09 0.69
C LEU A 785 1.65 -29.18 -0.10
N ILE A 786 2.12 -29.64 -1.26
CA ILE A 786 2.94 -28.82 -2.16
C ILE A 786 2.04 -27.79 -2.86
N GLU A 787 1.91 -26.63 -2.24
CA GLU A 787 1.14 -25.47 -2.68
C GLU A 787 1.96 -24.53 -3.58
N PRO A 788 1.35 -23.46 -4.16
CA PRO A 788 2.13 -22.41 -4.81
C PRO A 788 3.18 -21.79 -3.88
N PRO A 789 4.25 -21.18 -4.43
CA PRO A 789 5.42 -20.73 -3.67
C PRO A 789 5.06 -19.79 -2.53
N TYR A 790 5.90 -19.83 -1.49
CA TYR A 790 5.83 -18.98 -0.30
C TYR A 790 4.57 -19.15 0.56
N THR A 791 3.71 -20.12 0.22
CA THR A 791 2.64 -20.55 1.12
C THR A 791 3.25 -21.20 2.37
N PRO A 792 2.93 -20.72 3.58
CA PRO A 792 3.56 -21.23 4.78
C PRO A 792 3.30 -22.73 4.98
N HIS A 793 4.35 -23.45 5.30
CA HIS A 793 4.29 -24.90 5.46
C HIS A 793 3.44 -25.30 6.67
N ALA A 794 2.37 -26.06 6.42
CA ALA A 794 1.55 -26.67 7.47
C ALA A 794 1.92 -28.16 7.60
N ARG A 795 2.88 -28.48 8.48
CA ARG A 795 3.29 -29.89 8.74
C ARG A 795 2.13 -30.75 9.20
N PHE A 796 1.24 -30.17 10.00
CA PHE A 796 -0.03 -30.76 10.41
C PHE A 796 -1.11 -29.68 10.45
N SER A 797 -2.37 -30.06 10.23
CA SER A 797 -3.48 -29.12 10.37
C SER A 797 -4.78 -29.80 10.72
N LYS A 798 -5.73 -29.03 11.24
CA LYS A 798 -7.08 -29.48 11.52
C LYS A 798 -7.83 -29.71 10.21
N PHE A 799 -8.28 -30.94 10.00
CA PHE A 799 -9.01 -31.35 8.81
C PHE A 799 -10.40 -31.84 9.20
N MET A 800 -11.40 -31.55 8.37
CA MET A 800 -12.75 -32.06 8.53
C MET A 800 -12.95 -33.22 7.57
N THR A 801 -13.17 -34.42 8.11
CA THR A 801 -13.43 -35.61 7.31
C THR A 801 -14.73 -35.43 6.51
N VAL A 802 -14.71 -35.84 5.24
CA VAL A 802 -15.83 -35.64 4.30
C VAL A 802 -17.06 -36.46 4.72
N ASP A 803 -16.85 -37.63 5.29
CA ASP A 803 -17.85 -38.63 5.64
C ASP A 803 -18.46 -38.40 7.04
N THR A 804 -17.63 -38.32 8.09
CA THR A 804 -18.09 -38.21 9.47
C THR A 804 -18.23 -36.77 9.95
N ARG A 805 -17.76 -35.79 9.16
CA ARG A 805 -17.64 -34.36 9.54
C ARG A 805 -16.89 -34.17 10.87
N GLN A 806 -16.06 -35.13 11.25
CA GLN A 806 -15.24 -35.07 12.44
C GLN A 806 -14.00 -34.24 12.16
N LYS A 807 -13.57 -33.51 13.19
CA LYS A 807 -12.37 -32.69 13.13
C LYS A 807 -11.21 -33.49 13.68
N VAL A 808 -10.26 -33.85 12.83
CA VAL A 808 -9.03 -34.57 13.20
C VAL A 808 -7.81 -33.70 12.93
N MET A 809 -6.70 -33.97 13.61
CA MET A 809 -5.42 -33.33 13.31
C MET A 809 -4.63 -34.25 12.38
N VAL A 810 -4.43 -33.85 11.13
CA VAL A 810 -3.76 -34.69 10.12
C VAL A 810 -2.31 -34.27 10.01
N LEU A 811 -1.40 -35.26 10.00
CA LEU A 811 0.00 -35.06 9.67
C LEU A 811 0.17 -35.11 8.15
N TRP A 812 0.60 -34.00 7.57
CA TRP A 812 0.91 -33.89 6.14
C TRP A 812 2.38 -34.24 5.83
N GLY A 813 3.23 -34.12 6.85
CA GLY A 813 4.68 -34.34 6.75
C GLY A 813 5.43 -33.14 6.19
N GLY A 814 6.74 -33.29 6.00
CA GLY A 814 7.64 -32.28 5.48
C GLY A 814 8.43 -31.49 6.52
N GLU A 815 9.63 -31.06 6.18
CA GLU A 815 10.43 -30.08 6.92
C GLU A 815 10.26 -28.71 6.28
N THR A 816 10.02 -27.66 7.08
CA THR A 816 9.58 -26.34 6.59
C THR A 816 10.46 -25.77 5.47
N ALA A 817 11.79 -25.78 5.62
CA ALA A 817 12.70 -25.24 4.61
C ALA A 817 12.81 -26.14 3.35
N ALA A 818 12.82 -27.46 3.52
CA ALA A 818 12.85 -28.38 2.37
C ALA A 818 11.54 -28.31 1.58
N HIS A 819 10.41 -28.25 2.29
CA HIS A 819 9.09 -28.15 1.71
C HIS A 819 8.87 -26.81 0.98
N SER A 820 9.32 -25.68 1.54
CA SER A 820 9.21 -24.38 0.87
C SER A 820 10.01 -24.33 -0.44
N ARG A 821 11.22 -24.90 -0.45
CA ARG A 821 12.03 -25.06 -1.69
C ARG A 821 11.36 -25.98 -2.70
N ALA A 822 10.72 -27.05 -2.23
CA ALA A 822 9.95 -27.95 -3.09
C ALA A 822 8.75 -27.23 -3.75
N GLN A 823 8.02 -26.38 -3.01
CA GLN A 823 6.94 -25.57 -3.55
C GLN A 823 7.45 -24.61 -4.66
N GLU A 824 8.56 -23.92 -4.42
CA GLU A 824 9.17 -23.00 -5.40
C GLU A 824 9.59 -23.74 -6.68
N ASP A 825 10.36 -24.82 -6.55
CA ASP A 825 10.86 -25.56 -7.71
C ASP A 825 9.74 -26.31 -8.46
N ALA A 826 8.80 -26.93 -7.74
CA ALA A 826 7.67 -27.63 -8.35
C ALA A 826 6.76 -26.68 -9.11
N TRP A 827 6.50 -25.48 -8.59
CA TRP A 827 5.70 -24.47 -9.28
C TRP A 827 6.37 -24.03 -10.58
N ARG A 828 7.65 -23.64 -10.51
CA ARG A 828 8.43 -23.23 -11.69
C ARG A 828 8.45 -24.33 -12.77
N LYS A 829 8.72 -25.58 -12.39
CA LYS A 829 8.75 -26.71 -13.32
C LYS A 829 7.35 -27.07 -13.85
N THR A 830 6.29 -26.87 -13.06
CA THR A 830 4.90 -27.04 -13.52
C THR A 830 4.55 -26.01 -14.59
N LEU A 831 4.91 -24.73 -14.40
CA LEU A 831 4.69 -23.68 -15.40
C LEU A 831 5.45 -23.98 -16.70
N ILE A 832 6.71 -24.43 -16.61
CA ILE A 832 7.51 -24.85 -17.77
C ILE A 832 6.82 -26.01 -18.51
N PHE A 833 6.48 -27.08 -17.78
CA PHE A 833 5.82 -28.25 -18.34
C PHE A 833 4.49 -27.91 -19.03
N LEU A 834 3.65 -27.07 -18.41
CA LEU A 834 2.41 -26.60 -19.02
C LEU A 834 2.67 -25.78 -20.29
N ARG A 835 3.66 -24.87 -20.27
CA ARG A 835 4.01 -24.05 -21.44
C ARG A 835 4.45 -24.92 -22.62
N GLU A 836 5.36 -25.86 -22.38
CA GLU A 836 5.90 -26.75 -23.42
C GLU A 836 4.78 -27.57 -24.09
N ASN A 837 3.88 -28.15 -23.29
CA ASN A 837 2.86 -29.08 -23.78
C ASN A 837 1.60 -28.40 -24.32
N LEU A 838 1.29 -27.19 -23.88
CA LEU A 838 0.09 -26.46 -24.29
C LEU A 838 0.34 -25.44 -25.40
N TYR A 839 1.45 -24.70 -25.36
CA TYR A 839 1.79 -23.71 -26.39
C TYR A 839 2.59 -24.30 -27.56
N GLY A 840 3.22 -25.47 -27.39
CA GLY A 840 3.80 -26.25 -28.48
C GLY A 840 5.18 -25.80 -28.96
N GLY A 841 6.17 -25.76 -28.06
CA GLY A 841 7.60 -25.70 -28.39
C GLY A 841 8.11 -24.45 -29.12
N THR A 842 7.26 -23.51 -29.52
CA THR A 842 7.71 -22.19 -29.97
C THR A 842 8.23 -21.43 -28.75
N ASN A 843 9.56 -21.29 -28.65
CA ASN A 843 10.18 -20.26 -27.83
C ASN A 843 9.44 -18.94 -28.09
N PRO A 844 8.70 -18.38 -27.12
CA PRO A 844 8.28 -17.00 -27.21
C PRO A 844 9.58 -16.21 -27.19
N GLY A 845 9.95 -15.63 -28.32
CA GLY A 845 11.19 -14.87 -28.43
C GLY A 845 11.27 -13.85 -27.30
N ALA A 846 12.35 -13.92 -26.52
CA ALA A 846 13.06 -12.81 -25.88
C ALA A 846 12.24 -11.55 -25.49
N THR A 847 11.05 -11.71 -24.92
CA THR A 847 10.41 -10.70 -24.10
C THR A 847 10.39 -11.22 -22.67
N SER A 848 11.42 -10.77 -21.94
CA SER A 848 11.52 -10.78 -20.48
C SER A 848 11.23 -12.11 -19.77
N VAL A 849 12.24 -12.98 -19.76
CA VAL A 849 12.48 -13.90 -18.61
C VAL A 849 13.26 -13.14 -17.50
N SER A 850 13.25 -11.80 -17.53
CA SER A 850 13.99 -10.95 -16.58
C SER A 850 13.21 -10.63 -15.31
N HIS A 851 12.03 -11.22 -15.13
CA HIS A 851 11.17 -11.01 -13.95
C HIS A 851 10.65 -12.31 -13.31
N LEU A 852 11.33 -13.44 -13.51
CA LEU A 852 11.13 -14.67 -12.72
C LEU A 852 12.24 -14.83 -11.68
#